data_AF-E0U7B2-F1
#
_entry.id   AF-E0U7B2-F1
#
_cell.length_a   1.000
_cell.length_b   1.000
_cell.length_c   1.000
_cell.angle_alpha   90.00
_cell.angle_beta   90.00
_cell.angle_gamma   90.00
#
_symmetry.space_group_name_H-M   'P 1'
#
loop_
_entity.id
_entity.type
_entity.pdbx_description
1 polymer ?
#
loop_
_entity_poly.entity_id
_entity_poly.type
_entity_poly.pdbx_seq_one_letter_code
_entity_poly.pdbx_strand_id
1 'polypeptide(L)'
;MTLYLAHFDTKLRQDLELREPIKNCLAEYLFPDAKFTLGEINPDTVKAEDLRAYKGMSLQFASGKRMYFSERPVRDLLYPNASDGAAYGSLPFTPCQKFSEVRQARVLIIDDSTGASDGILPLQEAKKLVGDCYGKMSLELAEQLTSSKNAPIQFRLGIRPQNDCDVYRIAKGTLAPDRRLETLTSAVISGREKMKVGYDLILPTSSFKGRKGADAIKPGEYLLNIGIGVKAIAQYGKQSLGTQVLVNYPQGVEADILPILERKAKELANAQSDLHALAKHFLQNYQQRTITTEEEYLKDLDLSPEDTLAEEDAENIQKGERIFYDLLKTDLEHHGQLLEHPFVIDELKKFLQRQWMDIATGRAIKFQSALAQPSLDLGENEVCVPRMPNGAELIVTRSPLVNSNGVITLTNRHLPGLMHLEGTIHIHPETAAKHLQADFDGDRLAFERADKYPTLTAEIKESLLPQNRYPDVVKPDKVAYQGSFEEIATSAVKNDIGKIANQIMRAVSLRWETVLMPQEKKESYVGQVAKYYREILDKDASPDNHFSIPQKYKQTIQEIANLPQELTAQQIETALQQMRDIQYKIVGDLSNELQVAVDGPKSANRPNTAILNACREIGGYQPVAWLSGRDKSRNPQVYRTHPLESKNYSPIDRMIGVANEKWQENRLISRPVHQFREFFPSVKNPNLTEIAGEIKETYNDYLKKARTLTDLKTEHPELIEPYIEVTSATSQRKIYLTRLDRFGGLESGLLNPNKPCTLDLRVVKNTIEPEIPNTLLAVATLNIDEKLVEQPVGAIATSSVEQHNLKAGRSLIQASAITRPGITDGRIEGIYSELDEYVNMLRQQHPVNERRELAAALWHNAHTRDEYQTKKALLAFKLFPDEVIQQLSKLQFTELKVVGLHFPTNEHGNKQWRGEEVDCEIALHPIPDKSGQLEEKRIIKVENKVLAPLTNESPAMAVGTKFKASILAEPSSGVIATTPKGNTLKIGQIKNFAYRKHSWQGQEAKINIALVNNGRGRAIPLVTLDGNALGVLDKESEMNLKERNLLSAKGLTLVARLSNTPSTTAQVIVKPETVLYPWQQRELEKQMEAKRGVYRQQYEAYASDVGRNSSLAGASPHLIDVEVARLAYADTGDSHEVATILSQSDQVRQWRASVPNALSWDEYVNQAKEYVRYVQSAAKERSNQVSFER
;
A
#
# COMPACT_ATOMS: atom_id res chain seq x y z
N MET A 1 -10.59 -14.62 23.23
CA MET A 1 -11.85 -13.94 23.54
C MET A 1 -12.20 -13.13 22.31
N THR A 2 -13.37 -13.40 21.71
CA THR A 2 -13.86 -12.79 20.47
C THR A 2 -15.34 -12.46 20.60
N LEU A 3 -15.69 -11.18 20.48
CA LEU A 3 -17.06 -10.68 20.35
C LEU A 3 -17.45 -10.65 18.87
N TYR A 4 -18.69 -11.02 18.53
CA TYR A 4 -19.22 -10.93 17.16
C TYR A 4 -20.32 -9.87 17.09
N LEU A 5 -20.16 -8.89 16.20
CA LEU A 5 -21.17 -7.86 15.94
C LEU A 5 -21.96 -8.20 14.68
N ALA A 6 -23.27 -8.37 14.79
CA ALA A 6 -24.13 -8.46 13.61
C ALA A 6 -24.52 -7.06 13.13
N HIS A 7 -24.53 -6.84 11.81
CA HIS A 7 -24.83 -5.52 11.22
C HIS A 7 -26.28 -5.42 10.71
N PHE A 8 -26.86 -4.23 10.81
CA PHE A 8 -28.16 -3.90 10.20
C PHE A 8 -28.17 -2.47 9.65
N ASP A 9 -29.01 -2.23 8.64
CA ASP A 9 -29.25 -0.89 8.07
C ASP A 9 -30.23 -0.12 8.98
N THR A 10 -29.80 1.04 9.50
CA THR A 10 -30.61 1.78 10.49
C THR A 10 -31.85 2.43 9.88
N LYS A 11 -31.85 2.74 8.58
CA LYS A 11 -32.97 3.38 7.89
C LYS A 11 -33.98 2.35 7.40
N LEU A 12 -33.52 1.29 6.74
CA LEU A 12 -34.38 0.18 6.31
C LEU A 12 -34.80 -0.75 7.44
N ARG A 13 -34.12 -0.70 8.59
CA ARG A 13 -34.40 -1.57 9.75
C ARG A 13 -34.24 -3.05 9.39
N GLN A 14 -33.16 -3.37 8.68
CA GLN A 14 -32.96 -4.71 8.11
C GLN A 14 -31.56 -5.25 8.40
N ASP A 15 -31.46 -6.52 8.80
CA ASP A 15 -30.19 -7.23 8.92
C ASP A 15 -29.43 -7.25 7.58
N LEU A 16 -28.13 -7.04 7.65
CA LEU A 16 -27.24 -7.06 6.48
C LEU A 16 -26.60 -8.43 6.24
N GLU A 17 -26.88 -9.42 7.09
CA GLU A 17 -26.28 -10.76 7.07
C GLU A 17 -24.74 -10.72 7.14
N LEU A 18 -24.20 -9.78 7.91
CA LEU A 18 -22.76 -9.62 8.16
C LEU A 18 -22.45 -9.80 9.65
N ARG A 19 -21.31 -10.42 9.93
CA ARG A 19 -20.74 -10.58 11.28
C ARG A 19 -19.29 -10.12 11.33
N GLU A 20 -19.02 -9.12 12.16
CA GLU A 20 -17.68 -8.59 12.38
C GLU A 20 -17.08 -9.14 13.70
N PRO A 21 -15.90 -9.79 13.67
CA PRO A 21 -15.23 -10.27 14.86
C PRO A 21 -14.32 -9.21 15.52
N ILE A 22 -14.57 -8.88 16.78
CA ILE A 22 -13.72 -8.03 17.61
C ILE A 22 -13.00 -8.88 18.65
N LYS A 23 -11.67 -8.95 18.56
CA LYS A 23 -10.83 -9.75 19.47
C LYS A 23 -10.40 -8.93 20.68
N ASN A 24 -10.34 -9.58 21.85
CA ASN A 24 -9.67 -9.06 23.05
C ASN A 24 -10.16 -7.67 23.49
N CYS A 25 -11.47 -7.41 23.46
CA CYS A 25 -12.03 -6.11 23.80
C CYS A 25 -12.61 -6.06 25.23
N LEU A 26 -12.83 -4.85 25.76
CA LEU A 26 -13.38 -4.64 27.09
C LEU A 26 -14.86 -4.98 27.20
N ALA A 27 -15.64 -4.85 26.11
CA ALA A 27 -17.06 -5.17 26.08
C ALA A 27 -17.30 -6.65 26.43
N GLU A 28 -16.49 -7.55 25.85
CA GLU A 28 -16.54 -8.98 26.15
C GLU A 28 -16.16 -9.30 27.61
N TYR A 29 -15.16 -8.60 28.15
CA TYR A 29 -14.74 -8.80 29.55
C TYR A 29 -15.77 -8.25 30.57
N LEU A 30 -16.32 -7.05 30.32
CA LEU A 30 -17.23 -6.37 31.24
C LEU A 30 -18.64 -6.93 31.16
N PHE A 31 -19.10 -7.32 29.97
CA PHE A 31 -20.47 -7.74 29.69
C PHE A 31 -20.51 -9.04 28.86
N PRO A 32 -19.97 -10.15 29.37
CA PRO A 32 -19.87 -11.41 28.61
C PRO A 32 -21.23 -11.98 28.18
N ASP A 33 -22.31 -11.64 28.90
CA ASP A 33 -23.66 -12.12 28.61
C ASP A 33 -24.50 -11.15 27.75
N ALA A 34 -23.96 -9.98 27.40
CA ALA A 34 -24.66 -9.00 26.57
C ALA A 34 -24.40 -9.28 25.07
N LYS A 35 -25.44 -9.21 24.25
CA LYS A 35 -25.32 -9.22 22.80
C LYS A 35 -25.18 -7.80 22.30
N PHE A 36 -24.41 -7.67 21.23
CA PHE A 36 -24.14 -6.39 20.58
C PHE A 36 -24.41 -6.50 19.09
N THR A 37 -24.98 -5.43 18.52
CA THR A 37 -25.17 -5.28 17.07
C THR A 37 -24.73 -3.90 16.61
N LEU A 38 -24.35 -3.78 15.35
CA LEU A 38 -23.88 -2.54 14.74
C LEU A 38 -24.92 -2.00 13.76
N GLY A 39 -25.34 -0.75 13.98
CA GLY A 39 -26.16 -0.01 13.03
C GLY A 39 -25.30 0.71 11.99
N GLU A 40 -25.49 0.39 10.72
CA GLU A 40 -24.86 1.08 9.59
C GLU A 40 -25.60 2.38 9.26
N ILE A 41 -24.85 3.48 9.21
CA ILE A 41 -25.40 4.82 8.97
C ILE A 41 -24.66 5.56 7.85
N ASN A 42 -25.34 6.54 7.24
CA ASN A 42 -24.67 7.62 6.54
C ASN A 42 -24.47 8.81 7.50
N PRO A 43 -23.22 9.23 7.79
CA PRO A 43 -22.95 10.33 8.71
C PRO A 43 -23.57 11.68 8.30
N ASP A 44 -23.80 11.90 7.00
CA ASP A 44 -24.25 13.19 6.49
C ASP A 44 -25.77 13.40 6.60
N THR A 45 -26.54 12.31 6.75
CA THR A 45 -28.02 12.36 6.67
C THR A 45 -28.74 11.67 7.83
N VAL A 46 -28.02 10.93 8.68
CA VAL A 46 -28.61 10.17 9.79
C VAL A 46 -29.40 11.08 10.73
N LYS A 47 -30.58 10.60 11.14
CA LYS A 47 -31.44 11.27 12.12
C LYS A 47 -31.61 10.42 13.37
N ALA A 48 -31.98 11.05 14.49
CA ALA A 48 -32.18 10.36 15.76
C ALA A 48 -33.24 9.23 15.63
N GLU A 49 -34.28 9.45 14.84
CA GLU A 49 -35.33 8.47 14.55
C GLU A 49 -34.81 7.18 13.88
N ASP A 50 -33.72 7.25 13.11
CA ASP A 50 -33.08 6.09 12.47
C ASP A 50 -32.43 5.18 13.52
N LEU A 51 -31.99 5.76 14.64
CA LEU A 51 -31.26 5.08 15.72
C LEU A 51 -32.18 4.49 16.80
N ARG A 52 -33.50 4.48 16.58
CA ARG A 52 -34.48 3.88 17.51
C ARG A 52 -34.24 2.38 17.75
N ALA A 53 -34.80 1.84 18.82
CA ALA A 53 -34.60 0.44 19.23
C ALA A 53 -34.99 -0.57 18.14
N TYR A 54 -34.09 -1.53 17.84
CA TYR A 54 -34.23 -2.56 16.81
C TYR A 54 -34.24 -3.95 17.44
N LYS A 55 -35.28 -4.78 17.16
CA LYS A 55 -35.41 -6.15 17.67
C LYS A 55 -35.14 -6.30 19.19
N GLY A 56 -35.63 -5.34 19.97
CA GLY A 56 -35.45 -5.32 21.43
C GLY A 56 -34.09 -4.79 21.92
N MET A 57 -33.21 -4.34 21.01
CA MET A 57 -31.93 -3.71 21.32
C MET A 57 -32.03 -2.19 21.15
N SER A 58 -31.48 -1.42 22.08
CA SER A 58 -31.42 0.05 21.99
C SER A 58 -29.99 0.53 21.83
N LEU A 59 -29.80 1.76 21.34
CA LEU A 59 -28.48 2.35 21.15
C LEU A 59 -27.80 2.55 22.51
N GLN A 60 -26.62 1.93 22.69
CA GLN A 60 -25.85 1.99 23.93
C GLN A 60 -24.55 2.78 23.77
N PHE A 61 -23.85 2.66 22.64
CA PHE A 61 -22.62 3.41 22.41
C PHE A 61 -22.58 3.96 20.99
N ALA A 62 -21.89 5.07 20.79
CA ALA A 62 -21.67 5.66 19.47
C ALA A 62 -20.20 6.09 19.33
N SER A 63 -19.61 5.88 18.16
CA SER A 63 -18.27 6.36 17.83
C SER A 63 -18.15 6.61 16.33
N GLY A 64 -18.19 7.87 15.92
CA GLY A 64 -18.17 8.24 14.52
C GLY A 64 -19.32 7.56 13.76
N LYS A 65 -19.00 6.75 12.75
CA LYS A 65 -20.00 6.00 11.95
C LYS A 65 -20.52 4.74 12.66
N ARG A 66 -19.93 4.32 13.78
CA ARG A 66 -20.24 3.03 14.45
C ARG A 66 -21.28 3.23 15.55
N MET A 67 -22.45 2.60 15.40
CA MET A 67 -23.58 2.70 16.33
C MET A 67 -23.84 1.35 16.99
N TYR A 68 -23.51 1.20 18.28
CA TYR A 68 -23.58 -0.06 18.99
C TYR A 68 -24.88 -0.19 19.77
N PHE A 69 -25.66 -1.22 19.43
CA PHE A 69 -26.91 -1.56 20.07
C PHE A 69 -26.74 -2.77 20.99
N SER A 70 -27.50 -2.81 22.09
CA SER A 70 -27.58 -3.98 22.97
C SER A 70 -28.97 -4.11 23.58
N GLU A 71 -29.36 -5.32 23.94
CA GLU A 71 -30.58 -5.63 24.69
C GLU A 71 -30.49 -5.24 26.17
N ARG A 72 -29.29 -4.92 26.67
CA ARG A 72 -29.06 -4.47 28.04
C ARG A 72 -28.64 -2.99 28.06
N PRO A 73 -29.03 -2.22 29.09
CA PRO A 73 -28.64 -0.81 29.23
C PRO A 73 -27.18 -0.67 29.73
N VAL A 74 -26.24 -1.31 29.05
CA VAL A 74 -24.82 -1.40 29.44
C VAL A 74 -24.11 -0.05 29.40
N ARG A 75 -24.62 0.92 28.63
CA ARG A 75 -24.10 2.29 28.63
C ARG A 75 -24.20 2.89 30.03
N ASP A 76 -25.37 2.88 30.63
CA ASP A 76 -25.63 3.55 31.91
C ASP A 76 -24.82 2.93 33.04
N LEU A 77 -24.40 1.67 32.87
CA LEU A 77 -23.48 1.00 33.80
C LEU A 77 -22.07 1.64 33.78
N LEU A 78 -21.57 2.08 32.62
CA LEU A 78 -20.24 2.70 32.46
C LEU A 78 -20.28 4.24 32.43
N TYR A 79 -21.23 4.79 31.69
CA TYR A 79 -21.39 6.20 31.36
C TYR A 79 -22.82 6.64 31.69
N PRO A 80 -23.12 6.96 32.97
CA PRO A 80 -24.44 7.48 33.34
C PRO A 80 -24.81 8.78 32.61
N ASN A 81 -23.80 9.57 32.23
CA ASN A 81 -23.99 10.70 31.33
C ASN A 81 -23.93 10.22 29.86
N ALA A 82 -25.04 10.37 29.14
CA ALA A 82 -25.17 10.00 27.73
C ALA A 82 -24.09 10.63 26.84
N SER A 83 -23.64 11.85 27.14
CA SER A 83 -22.55 12.52 26.42
C SER A 83 -21.24 11.71 26.43
N ASP A 84 -20.94 11.00 27.53
CA ASP A 84 -19.74 10.18 27.64
C ASP A 84 -19.85 8.88 26.82
N GLY A 85 -21.07 8.36 26.63
CA GLY A 85 -21.33 7.20 25.77
C GLY A 85 -21.10 7.45 24.28
N ALA A 86 -21.10 8.72 23.84
CA ALA A 86 -20.71 9.13 22.50
C ALA A 86 -19.23 9.55 22.42
N ALA A 87 -18.73 10.26 23.43
CA ALA A 87 -17.33 10.71 23.46
C ALA A 87 -16.32 9.56 23.63
N TYR A 88 -16.73 8.48 24.30
CA TYR A 88 -15.89 7.32 24.64
C TYR A 88 -16.54 5.99 24.25
N GLY A 89 -17.50 6.01 23.32
CA GLY A 89 -18.28 4.85 22.92
C GLY A 89 -17.47 3.74 22.24
N SER A 90 -16.30 4.05 21.67
CA SER A 90 -15.38 3.05 21.09
C SER A 90 -14.56 2.29 22.13
N LEU A 91 -14.39 2.81 23.35
CA LEU A 91 -13.47 2.21 24.33
C LEU A 91 -13.82 0.76 24.71
N PRO A 92 -15.12 0.39 24.90
CA PRO A 92 -15.48 -1.00 25.15
C PRO A 92 -15.11 -1.93 23.98
N PHE A 93 -15.19 -1.44 22.74
CA PHE A 93 -15.06 -2.26 21.53
C PHE A 93 -13.68 -2.18 20.88
N THR A 94 -12.75 -1.39 21.42
CA THR A 94 -11.40 -1.28 20.87
C THR A 94 -10.68 -2.63 21.00
N PRO A 95 -10.23 -3.25 19.89
CA PRO A 95 -9.46 -4.48 19.96
C PRO A 95 -8.10 -4.24 20.63
N CYS A 96 -7.62 -5.24 21.36
CA CYS A 96 -6.30 -5.22 22.00
C CYS A 96 -5.43 -6.38 21.48
N GLN A 97 -4.12 -6.17 21.39
CA GLN A 97 -3.18 -7.20 20.97
C GLN A 97 -3.23 -8.42 21.90
N LYS A 98 -3.31 -8.12 23.20
CA LYS A 98 -3.40 -9.09 24.28
C LYS A 98 -4.35 -8.57 25.35
N PHE A 99 -5.03 -9.49 26.00
CA PHE A 99 -5.90 -9.20 27.13
C PHE A 99 -5.54 -10.12 28.29
N SER A 100 -5.58 -9.60 29.51
CA SER A 100 -5.27 -10.37 30.73
C SER A 100 -6.15 -9.92 31.88
N GLU A 101 -6.61 -10.87 32.71
CA GLU A 101 -7.24 -10.55 33.99
C GLU A 101 -6.16 -10.62 35.07
N VAL A 102 -5.96 -9.52 35.80
CA VAL A 102 -5.07 -9.44 36.96
C VAL A 102 -5.95 -9.46 38.21
N ARG A 103 -5.81 -10.51 39.02
CA ARG A 103 -6.60 -10.70 40.24
C ARG A 103 -5.88 -10.11 41.44
N GLN A 104 -6.64 -9.47 42.32
CA GLN A 104 -6.13 -8.82 43.53
C GLN A 104 -4.95 -7.88 43.23
N ALA A 105 -5.05 -7.11 42.13
CA ALA A 105 -4.06 -6.11 41.77
C ALA A 105 -4.08 -4.99 42.82
N ARG A 106 -2.92 -4.64 43.36
CA ARG A 106 -2.78 -3.51 44.28
C ARG A 106 -2.56 -2.24 43.46
N VAL A 107 -3.56 -1.34 43.49
CA VAL A 107 -3.61 -0.15 42.63
C VAL A 107 -3.62 1.10 43.50
N LEU A 108 -2.71 2.04 43.23
CA LEU A 108 -2.74 3.38 43.82
C LEU A 108 -3.34 4.37 42.82
N ILE A 109 -4.41 5.05 43.23
CA ILE A 109 -5.04 6.10 42.44
C ILE A 109 -4.52 7.46 42.93
N ILE A 110 -4.03 8.30 42.01
CA ILE A 110 -3.51 9.64 42.30
C ILE A 110 -4.28 10.67 41.48
N ASP A 111 -4.63 11.79 42.07
CA ASP A 111 -5.08 12.96 41.32
C ASP A 111 -3.89 13.61 40.63
N ASP A 112 -3.86 13.55 39.31
CA ASP A 112 -2.75 14.05 38.48
C ASP A 112 -2.66 15.58 38.43
N SER A 113 -3.72 16.29 38.80
CA SER A 113 -3.71 17.75 38.89
C SER A 113 -3.09 18.24 40.22
N THR A 114 -3.46 17.59 41.33
CA THR A 114 -3.09 18.01 42.69
C THR A 114 -1.98 17.20 43.34
N GLY A 115 -1.74 15.96 42.89
CA GLY A 115 -0.89 14.97 43.53
C GLY A 115 -1.54 14.26 44.72
N ALA A 116 -2.84 14.46 44.98
CA ALA A 116 -3.51 13.82 46.11
C ALA A 116 -3.53 12.29 45.95
N SER A 117 -3.18 11.58 47.03
CA SER A 117 -3.08 10.11 47.09
C SER A 117 -3.61 9.57 48.43
N ASP A 118 -4.59 10.25 49.02
CA ASP A 118 -5.11 9.97 50.37
C ASP A 118 -4.05 9.96 51.48
N GLY A 119 -3.04 10.84 51.35
CA GLY A 119 -1.95 10.96 52.32
C GLY A 119 -0.89 9.86 52.23
N ILE A 120 -0.97 8.96 51.25
CA ILE A 120 0.01 7.86 51.07
C ILE A 120 1.37 8.40 50.65
N LEU A 121 1.39 9.41 49.77
CA LEU A 121 2.61 10.04 49.27
C LEU A 121 2.56 11.57 49.41
N PRO A 122 3.71 12.24 49.59
CA PRO A 122 3.81 13.70 49.47
C PRO A 122 3.32 14.17 48.09
N LEU A 123 2.53 15.25 48.05
CA LEU A 123 1.86 15.73 46.83
C LEU A 123 2.82 15.93 45.64
N GLN A 124 4.00 16.52 45.90
CA GLN A 124 5.00 16.78 44.85
C GLN A 124 5.66 15.51 44.32
N GLU A 125 5.85 14.50 45.17
CA GLU A 125 6.41 13.21 44.76
C GLU A 125 5.38 12.39 44.00
N ALA A 126 4.12 12.37 44.49
CA ALA A 126 2.99 11.74 43.84
C ALA A 126 2.77 12.28 42.42
N LYS A 127 2.83 13.61 42.25
CA LYS A 127 2.65 14.27 40.96
C LYS A 127 3.72 13.90 39.93
N LYS A 128 4.91 13.45 40.33
CA LYS A 128 5.95 12.94 39.42
C LYS A 128 5.71 11.50 38.95
N LEU A 129 4.77 10.78 39.57
CA LEU A 129 4.44 9.40 39.21
C LEU A 129 3.31 9.32 38.17
N VAL A 130 2.54 10.40 38.00
CA VAL A 130 1.37 10.43 37.13
C VAL A 130 1.34 11.69 36.24
N GLY A 131 0.46 11.69 35.24
CA GLY A 131 0.13 12.84 34.40
C GLY A 131 -1.22 12.62 33.72
N ASP A 132 -1.62 13.51 32.80
CA ASP A 132 -2.90 13.37 32.09
C ASP A 132 -2.95 12.04 31.32
N CYS A 133 -3.75 11.09 31.83
CA CYS A 133 -3.85 9.72 31.35
C CYS A 133 -2.55 8.90 31.39
N TYR A 134 -1.56 9.33 32.15
CA TYR A 134 -0.26 8.65 32.32
C TYR A 134 -0.11 8.04 33.71
N GLY A 135 0.23 6.76 33.78
CA GLY A 135 0.49 6.04 35.02
C GLY A 135 1.75 5.16 34.98
N LYS A 136 1.94 4.37 36.05
CA LYS A 136 3.08 3.45 36.22
C LYS A 136 2.62 2.01 36.43
N MET A 137 3.46 1.06 36.04
CA MET A 137 3.28 -0.36 36.35
C MET A 137 4.55 -0.99 36.92
N SER A 138 4.41 -2.04 37.73
CA SER A 138 5.54 -2.79 38.25
C SER A 138 6.30 -3.50 37.11
N LEU A 139 7.58 -3.83 37.33
CA LEU A 139 8.37 -4.54 36.32
C LEU A 139 7.82 -5.96 36.09
N GLU A 140 7.29 -6.59 37.14
CA GLU A 140 6.63 -7.90 37.06
C GLU A 140 5.39 -7.85 36.15
N LEU A 141 4.54 -6.83 36.32
CA LEU A 141 3.36 -6.66 35.47
C LEU A 141 3.75 -6.30 34.03
N ALA A 142 4.77 -5.45 33.84
CA ALA A 142 5.31 -5.14 32.53
C ALA A 142 5.78 -6.40 31.78
N GLU A 143 6.55 -7.26 32.46
CA GLU A 143 7.03 -8.53 31.92
C GLU A 143 5.87 -9.48 31.60
N GLN A 144 4.86 -9.56 32.47
CA GLN A 144 3.66 -10.36 32.21
C GLN A 144 2.88 -9.89 30.98
N LEU A 145 2.73 -8.58 30.79
CA LEU A 145 1.92 -8.01 29.72
C LEU A 145 2.66 -8.00 28.38
N THR A 146 3.94 -7.63 28.38
CA THR A 146 4.71 -7.33 27.16
C THR A 146 5.84 -8.32 26.88
N SER A 147 6.20 -9.18 27.84
CA SER A 147 7.46 -9.96 27.82
C SER A 147 8.73 -9.11 27.95
N SER A 148 8.61 -7.82 28.30
CA SER A 148 9.71 -6.89 28.57
C SER A 148 9.48 -6.14 29.89
N LYS A 149 10.56 -5.87 30.64
CA LYS A 149 10.52 -5.02 31.85
C LYS A 149 10.62 -3.53 31.55
N ASN A 150 10.91 -3.18 30.29
CA ASN A 150 11.32 -1.85 29.88
C ASN A 150 10.34 -1.18 28.92
N ALA A 151 9.28 -1.87 28.53
CA ALA A 151 8.36 -1.43 27.49
C ALA A 151 7.11 -0.76 28.08
N PRO A 152 6.93 0.56 27.90
CA PRO A 152 5.66 1.21 28.15
C PRO A 152 4.56 0.71 27.22
N ILE A 153 3.30 0.86 27.63
CA ILE A 153 2.15 0.42 26.85
C ILE A 153 1.07 1.49 26.80
N GLN A 154 0.29 1.49 25.72
CA GLN A 154 -1.05 2.07 25.72
C GLN A 154 -2.04 1.00 26.15
N PHE A 155 -2.88 1.29 27.14
CA PHE A 155 -3.77 0.30 27.74
C PHE A 155 -5.25 0.64 27.61
N ARG A 156 -6.07 -0.39 27.77
CA ARG A 156 -7.51 -0.33 28.03
C ARG A 156 -7.78 -1.16 29.28
N LEU A 157 -8.46 -0.61 30.28
CA LEU A 157 -8.70 -1.30 31.55
C LEU A 157 -10.17 -1.26 31.92
N GLY A 158 -10.69 -2.40 32.35
CA GLY A 158 -12.06 -2.57 32.80
C GLY A 158 -12.14 -3.17 34.21
N ILE A 159 -13.09 -2.68 34.99
CA ILE A 159 -13.35 -3.13 36.37
C ILE A 159 -14.82 -3.53 36.47
N ARG A 160 -15.07 -4.75 36.94
CA ARG A 160 -16.42 -5.24 37.27
C ARG A 160 -16.75 -4.91 38.73
N PRO A 161 -18.04 -4.77 39.11
CA PRO A 161 -18.45 -4.60 40.50
C PRO A 161 -17.84 -5.65 41.42
N GLN A 162 -17.22 -5.19 42.50
CA GLN A 162 -16.53 -6.00 43.51
C GLN A 162 -16.38 -5.22 44.83
N ASN A 163 -15.76 -5.84 45.84
CA ASN A 163 -15.43 -5.15 47.09
C ASN A 163 -14.56 -3.92 46.79
N ASP A 164 -14.83 -2.81 47.48
CA ASP A 164 -14.17 -1.50 47.30
C ASP A 164 -14.41 -0.79 45.94
N CYS A 165 -15.16 -1.41 45.01
CA CYS A 165 -15.62 -0.82 43.77
C CYS A 165 -16.92 -1.48 43.28
N ASP A 166 -18.06 -1.01 43.74
CA ASP A 166 -19.40 -1.57 43.50
C ASP A 166 -20.01 -1.25 42.12
N VAL A 167 -19.31 -0.46 41.31
CA VAL A 167 -19.73 -0.06 39.96
C VAL A 167 -18.78 -0.56 38.88
N TYR A 168 -19.28 -0.66 37.65
CA TYR A 168 -18.44 -0.88 36.48
C TYR A 168 -17.59 0.36 36.20
N ARG A 169 -16.31 0.17 35.90
CA ARG A 169 -15.40 1.27 35.52
C ARG A 169 -14.58 0.93 34.29
N ILE A 170 -14.23 1.96 33.55
CA ILE A 170 -13.34 1.89 32.38
C ILE A 170 -12.27 2.97 32.46
N ALA A 171 -11.05 2.59 32.13
CA ALA A 171 -9.90 3.47 32.09
C ALA A 171 -9.09 3.26 30.81
N LYS A 172 -8.42 4.33 30.37
CA LYS A 172 -7.46 4.31 29.27
C LYS A 172 -6.26 5.19 29.60
N GLY A 173 -5.15 4.96 28.91
CA GLY A 173 -3.99 5.81 29.03
C GLY A 173 -2.73 5.09 28.61
N THR A 174 -1.60 5.56 29.14
CA THR A 174 -0.30 4.93 29.01
C THR A 174 0.26 4.50 30.37
N LEU A 175 1.03 3.41 30.39
CA LEU A 175 1.70 2.88 31.58
C LEU A 175 3.18 2.71 31.27
N ALA A 176 4.05 3.29 32.10
CA ALA A 176 5.48 3.05 32.05
C ALA A 176 5.93 2.12 33.20
N PRO A 177 6.80 1.12 32.93
CA PRO A 177 7.47 0.36 33.98
C PRO A 177 8.25 1.28 34.92
N ASP A 178 8.17 1.01 36.22
CA ASP A 178 8.95 1.76 37.21
C ASP A 178 9.25 0.92 38.45
N ARG A 179 10.54 0.69 38.71
CA ARG A 179 11.00 -0.16 39.81
C ARG A 179 10.56 0.33 41.18
N ARG A 180 10.29 1.64 41.35
CA ARG A 180 9.86 2.20 42.64
C ARG A 180 8.57 1.53 43.15
N LEU A 181 7.70 1.08 42.25
CA LEU A 181 6.45 0.42 42.60
C LEU A 181 6.65 -0.88 43.39
N GLU A 182 7.78 -1.57 43.23
CA GLU A 182 8.06 -2.83 43.94
C GLU A 182 8.31 -2.61 45.44
N THR A 183 8.74 -1.41 45.82
CA THR A 183 9.09 -1.05 47.20
C THR A 183 8.14 -0.04 47.82
N LEU A 184 7.33 0.64 47.01
CA LEU A 184 6.43 1.69 47.47
C LEU A 184 5.27 1.08 48.26
N THR A 185 5.10 1.49 49.51
CA THR A 185 4.00 1.03 50.37
C THR A 185 3.44 2.18 51.19
N SER A 186 2.14 2.16 51.45
CA SER A 186 1.54 2.90 52.56
C SER A 186 2.18 2.43 53.89
N ALA A 187 3.03 3.25 54.51
CA ALA A 187 3.65 2.89 55.79
C ALA A 187 2.56 2.90 56.89
N VAL A 188 2.09 1.70 57.27
CA VAL A 188 1.35 1.23 58.48
C VAL A 188 0.24 0.25 58.06
N ILE A 189 0.54 -1.06 58.10
CA ILE A 189 -0.49 -2.06 58.44
C ILE A 189 0.04 -2.90 59.60
N SER A 190 -0.47 -2.55 60.77
CA SER A 190 -0.53 -3.36 61.97
C SER A 190 -1.19 -4.72 61.67
N GLY A 191 -0.38 -5.79 61.71
CA GLY A 191 -0.83 -7.10 62.19
C GLY A 191 -1.91 -7.84 61.40
N ARG A 192 -2.00 -7.72 60.07
CA ARG A 192 -2.78 -8.65 59.23
C ARG A 192 -1.90 -9.30 58.16
N GLU A 193 -2.17 -10.58 57.91
CA GLU A 193 -1.31 -11.51 57.17
C GLU A 193 -0.97 -11.08 55.73
N LYS A 194 0.25 -11.44 55.30
CA LYS A 194 0.82 -11.50 53.93
C LYS A 194 0.07 -10.73 52.83
N MET A 195 0.11 -9.40 52.84
CA MET A 195 -0.15 -8.59 51.64
C MET A 195 1.12 -8.45 50.78
N LYS A 196 0.93 -8.34 49.45
CA LYS A 196 1.99 -8.08 48.47
C LYS A 196 2.64 -6.72 48.78
N VAL A 197 3.97 -6.70 48.96
CA VAL A 197 4.76 -5.47 49.10
C VAL A 197 4.83 -4.79 47.73
N GLY A 198 4.68 -3.46 47.68
CA GLY A 198 4.63 -2.70 46.44
C GLY A 198 3.22 -2.54 45.84
N TYR A 199 3.11 -1.77 44.77
CA TYR A 199 1.92 -1.61 43.93
C TYR A 199 2.12 -2.31 42.58
N ASP A 200 1.06 -2.87 42.01
CA ASP A 200 1.06 -3.36 40.63
C ASP A 200 0.89 -2.22 39.63
N LEU A 201 0.03 -1.24 39.97
CA LEU A 201 -0.30 -0.09 39.15
C LEU A 201 -0.39 1.19 39.98
N ILE A 202 0.06 2.30 39.38
CA ILE A 202 -0.32 3.65 39.79
C ILE A 202 -1.07 4.28 38.62
N LEU A 203 -2.32 4.71 38.85
CA LEU A 203 -3.17 5.29 37.81
C LEU A 203 -3.61 6.70 38.19
N PRO A 204 -3.63 7.64 37.22
CA PRO A 204 -4.19 8.96 37.45
C PRO A 204 -5.73 8.91 37.45
N THR A 205 -6.35 9.85 38.16
CA THR A 205 -7.81 10.04 38.08
C THR A 205 -8.28 10.35 36.66
N SER A 206 -7.48 11.08 35.87
CA SER A 206 -7.78 11.41 34.47
C SER A 206 -7.87 10.19 33.55
N SER A 207 -7.28 9.04 33.90
CA SER A 207 -7.40 7.80 33.09
C SER A 207 -8.82 7.24 33.06
N PHE A 208 -9.66 7.51 34.06
CA PHE A 208 -11.02 6.96 34.15
C PHE A 208 -12.00 7.81 33.32
N LYS A 209 -12.70 7.18 32.36
CA LYS A 209 -13.50 7.91 31.35
C LYS A 209 -15.02 7.89 31.57
N GLY A 210 -15.49 7.16 32.58
CA GLY A 210 -16.90 7.11 32.97
C GLY A 210 -17.09 7.34 34.46
N ARG A 211 -18.34 7.36 34.93
CA ARG A 211 -18.69 7.56 36.35
C ARG A 211 -18.00 8.77 36.98
N LYS A 212 -18.18 9.97 36.40
CA LYS A 212 -17.62 11.24 36.92
C LYS A 212 -18.46 11.81 38.05
N GLY A 213 -17.96 12.84 38.74
CA GLY A 213 -18.69 13.53 39.82
C GLY A 213 -18.68 12.72 41.12
N ALA A 214 -19.83 12.54 41.75
CA ALA A 214 -19.94 11.82 43.03
C ALA A 214 -19.47 10.35 42.95
N ASP A 215 -19.65 9.71 41.78
CA ASP A 215 -19.23 8.33 41.51
C ASP A 215 -17.76 8.22 41.05
N ALA A 216 -17.02 9.34 40.97
CA ALA A 216 -15.63 9.33 40.55
C ALA A 216 -14.79 8.43 41.46
N ILE A 217 -13.84 7.70 40.86
CA ILE A 217 -12.88 6.95 41.66
C ILE A 217 -12.04 7.95 42.45
N LYS A 218 -11.92 7.71 43.75
CA LYS A 218 -11.21 8.62 44.65
C LYS A 218 -9.72 8.28 44.66
N PRO A 219 -8.83 9.24 44.91
CA PRO A 219 -7.44 8.93 45.22
C PRO A 219 -7.35 8.02 46.44
N GLY A 220 -6.39 7.10 46.43
CA GLY A 220 -6.20 6.11 47.50
C GLY A 220 -5.76 4.74 46.99
N GLU A 221 -5.63 3.79 47.92
CA GLU A 221 -5.21 2.42 47.65
C GLU A 221 -6.41 1.49 47.47
N TYR A 222 -6.33 0.62 46.47
CA TYR A 222 -7.37 -0.35 46.14
C TYR A 222 -6.78 -1.74 45.87
N LEU A 223 -7.56 -2.78 46.18
CA LEU A 223 -7.26 -4.16 45.81
C LEU A 223 -8.32 -4.65 44.82
N LEU A 224 -7.98 -4.73 43.54
CA LEU A 224 -8.96 -4.85 42.45
C LEU A 224 -8.68 -6.06 41.57
N ASN A 225 -9.72 -6.78 41.17
CA ASN A 225 -9.66 -7.63 39.99
C ASN A 225 -9.91 -6.76 38.75
N ILE A 226 -8.95 -6.71 37.83
CA ILE A 226 -8.99 -5.85 36.64
C ILE A 226 -8.80 -6.66 35.37
N GLY A 227 -9.51 -6.30 34.31
CA GLY A 227 -9.20 -6.73 32.95
C GLY A 227 -8.36 -5.66 32.28
N ILE A 228 -7.15 -6.01 31.83
CA ILE A 228 -6.24 -5.09 31.14
C ILE A 228 -5.94 -5.60 29.73
N GLY A 229 -6.22 -4.75 28.75
CA GLY A 229 -5.87 -4.92 27.36
C GLY A 229 -4.66 -4.06 26.99
N VAL A 230 -3.68 -4.68 26.33
CA VAL A 230 -2.55 -3.99 25.71
C VAL A 230 -3.00 -3.55 24.31
N LYS A 231 -3.31 -2.25 24.13
CA LYS A 231 -3.61 -1.69 22.80
C LYS A 231 -2.33 -1.55 21.98
N ALA A 232 -1.31 -0.97 22.60
CA ALA A 232 -0.02 -0.69 21.98
C ALA A 232 1.12 -1.04 22.93
N ILE A 233 2.25 -1.50 22.39
CA ILE A 233 3.54 -1.46 23.07
C ILE A 233 4.32 -0.27 22.49
N ALA A 234 5.03 0.46 23.34
CA ALA A 234 5.78 1.64 22.94
C ALA A 234 6.99 1.23 22.12
N GLN A 235 7.13 1.85 20.94
CA GLN A 235 8.19 1.57 19.99
C GLN A 235 8.68 2.85 19.32
N TYR A 236 9.93 2.82 18.86
CA TYR A 236 10.40 3.82 17.90
C TYR A 236 9.80 3.51 16.53
N GLY A 237 9.21 4.52 15.90
CA GLY A 237 8.60 4.42 14.58
C GLY A 237 9.15 5.47 13.63
N LYS A 238 8.50 5.58 12.47
CA LYS A 238 8.72 6.66 11.50
C LYS A 238 7.40 7.33 11.17
N GLN A 239 7.37 8.66 11.20
CA GLN A 239 6.25 9.48 10.79
C GLN A 239 6.64 10.31 9.57
N SER A 240 5.73 10.45 8.61
CA SER A 240 5.96 11.33 7.47
C SER A 240 5.78 12.78 7.90
N LEU A 241 6.61 13.70 7.39
CA LEU A 241 6.30 15.12 7.53
C LEU A 241 5.13 15.50 6.60
N GLY A 242 5.18 15.02 5.36
CA GLY A 242 4.11 15.17 4.38
C GLY A 242 3.77 16.63 4.04
N THR A 243 2.66 16.81 3.33
CA THR A 243 2.27 18.14 2.81
C THR A 243 1.86 19.11 3.91
N GLN A 244 1.27 18.64 5.00
CA GLN A 244 0.73 19.51 6.05
C GLN A 244 1.84 20.26 6.80
N VAL A 245 3.01 19.64 6.99
CA VAL A 245 4.19 20.27 7.57
C VAL A 245 4.94 21.07 6.51
N LEU A 246 5.35 20.41 5.42
CA LEU A 246 6.31 20.96 4.45
C LEU A 246 5.77 22.14 3.63
N VAL A 247 4.45 22.30 3.51
CA VAL A 247 3.86 23.46 2.84
C VAL A 247 4.22 24.79 3.53
N ASN A 248 4.60 24.76 4.82
CA ASN A 248 4.92 25.96 5.60
C ASN A 248 6.36 26.46 5.41
N TYR A 249 7.26 25.64 4.85
CA TYR A 249 8.71 25.85 4.95
C TYR A 249 9.40 25.85 3.56
N PRO A 250 9.19 26.89 2.74
CA PRO A 250 9.76 26.96 1.39
C PRO A 250 11.29 26.88 1.35
N GLN A 251 12.00 27.54 2.26
CA GLN A 251 13.46 27.57 2.23
C GLN A 251 14.04 26.22 2.66
N GLY A 252 13.50 25.64 3.73
CA GLY A 252 13.85 24.31 4.19
C GLY A 252 13.53 23.25 3.14
N VAL A 253 12.41 23.38 2.42
CA VAL A 253 12.07 22.48 1.31
C VAL A 253 13.13 22.56 0.22
N GLU A 254 13.44 23.77 -0.25
CA GLU A 254 14.42 23.98 -1.33
C GLU A 254 15.81 23.42 -0.98
N ALA A 255 16.34 23.78 0.19
CA ALA A 255 17.72 23.50 0.54
C ALA A 255 17.94 22.10 1.12
N ASP A 256 17.03 21.62 1.98
CA ASP A 256 17.25 20.38 2.74
C ASP A 256 16.40 19.21 2.21
N ILE A 257 15.20 19.46 1.67
CA ILE A 257 14.25 18.40 1.29
C ILE A 257 14.38 17.99 -0.18
N LEU A 258 14.39 18.93 -1.12
CA LEU A 258 14.47 18.61 -2.56
C LEU A 258 15.68 17.73 -2.91
N PRO A 259 16.91 17.97 -2.40
CA PRO A 259 18.04 17.09 -2.71
C PRO A 259 17.83 15.63 -2.28
N ILE A 260 17.10 15.42 -1.17
CA ILE A 260 16.74 14.07 -0.70
C ILE A 260 15.72 13.44 -1.64
N LEU A 261 14.70 14.19 -2.06
CA LEU A 261 13.65 13.72 -2.96
C LEU A 261 14.19 13.45 -4.36
N GLU A 262 15.08 14.29 -4.90
CA GLU A 262 15.73 14.09 -6.19
C GLU A 262 16.53 12.79 -6.23
N ARG A 263 17.31 12.51 -5.18
CA ARG A 263 18.04 11.24 -5.06
C ARG A 263 17.09 10.06 -5.03
N LYS A 264 16.02 10.11 -4.23
CA LYS A 264 15.00 9.06 -4.16
C LYS A 264 14.26 8.87 -5.49
N ALA A 265 13.92 9.95 -6.17
CA ALA A 265 13.28 9.94 -7.49
C ALA A 265 14.20 9.31 -8.54
N LYS A 266 15.50 9.62 -8.51
CA LYS A 266 16.50 9.01 -9.40
C LYS A 266 16.67 7.52 -9.13
N GLU A 267 16.76 7.12 -7.85
CA GLU A 267 16.81 5.70 -7.46
C GLU A 267 15.57 4.94 -7.96
N LEU A 268 14.38 5.50 -7.77
CA LEU A 268 13.12 4.90 -8.20
C LEU A 268 13.00 4.83 -9.73
N ALA A 269 13.35 5.91 -10.43
CA ALA A 269 13.32 5.96 -11.89
C ALA A 269 14.26 4.93 -12.54
N ASN A 270 15.43 4.68 -11.92
CA ASN A 270 16.37 3.66 -12.38
C ASN A 270 15.85 2.23 -12.13
N ALA A 271 15.03 2.03 -11.10
CA ALA A 271 14.49 0.71 -10.75
C ALA A 271 13.16 0.39 -11.45
N GLN A 272 12.34 1.38 -11.78
CA GLN A 272 10.93 1.19 -12.15
C GLN A 272 10.67 0.32 -13.39
N SER A 273 11.66 0.17 -14.28
CA SER A 273 11.54 -0.65 -15.50
C SER A 273 12.26 -2.00 -15.41
N ASP A 274 12.97 -2.27 -14.31
CA ASP A 274 13.63 -3.56 -14.07
C ASP A 274 12.91 -4.26 -12.91
N LEU A 275 12.21 -5.35 -13.22
CA LEU A 275 11.41 -6.10 -12.26
C LEU A 275 12.19 -6.54 -11.03
N HIS A 276 13.42 -7.00 -11.23
CA HIS A 276 14.27 -7.48 -10.16
C HIS A 276 14.80 -6.31 -9.32
N ALA A 277 15.20 -5.21 -9.96
CA ALA A 277 15.61 -4.00 -9.24
C ALA A 277 14.46 -3.40 -8.42
N LEU A 278 13.25 -3.34 -9.00
CA LEU A 278 12.06 -2.85 -8.31
C LEU A 278 11.65 -3.75 -7.15
N ALA A 279 11.71 -5.08 -7.32
CA ALA A 279 11.44 -6.03 -6.26
C ALA A 279 12.48 -5.92 -5.13
N LYS A 280 13.78 -5.78 -5.45
CA LYS A 280 14.81 -5.46 -4.45
C LYS A 280 14.53 -4.14 -3.73
N HIS A 281 14.10 -3.11 -4.47
CA HIS A 281 13.74 -1.82 -3.88
C HIS A 281 12.54 -1.94 -2.93
N PHE A 282 11.54 -2.76 -3.28
CA PHE A 282 10.43 -3.10 -2.38
C PHE A 282 10.95 -3.77 -1.10
N LEU A 283 11.82 -4.78 -1.20
CA LEU A 283 12.40 -5.45 -0.02
C LEU A 283 13.18 -4.47 0.87
N GLN A 284 14.01 -3.62 0.28
CA GLN A 284 14.77 -2.60 1.00
C GLN A 284 13.84 -1.59 1.70
N ASN A 285 12.78 -1.16 1.03
CA ASN A 285 11.80 -0.23 1.60
C ASN A 285 11.03 -0.88 2.75
N TYR A 286 10.62 -2.15 2.60
CA TYR A 286 9.97 -2.92 3.64
C TYR A 286 10.91 -3.12 4.84
N GLN A 287 12.13 -3.60 4.62
CA GLN A 287 13.16 -3.75 5.65
C GLN A 287 13.50 -2.42 6.33
N GLN A 288 13.59 -1.31 5.61
CA GLN A 288 13.80 0.00 6.23
C GLN A 288 12.61 0.47 7.07
N ARG A 289 11.41 -0.05 6.83
CA ARG A 289 10.28 0.10 7.74
C ARG A 289 10.53 -0.82 8.94
N THR A 290 10.58 -2.15 8.72
CA THR A 290 10.69 -3.22 9.72
C THR A 290 11.94 -3.24 10.59
N ILE A 291 13.12 -2.81 10.13
CA ILE A 291 14.34 -2.64 10.97
C ILE A 291 14.17 -1.45 11.91
N THR A 292 13.35 -0.47 11.54
CA THR A 292 12.88 0.53 12.50
C THR A 292 11.83 -0.04 13.44
N THR A 293 11.24 -1.18 13.11
CA THR A 293 10.03 -1.75 13.70
C THR A 293 10.10 -3.27 13.86
N GLU A 294 11.17 -3.78 14.48
CA GLU A 294 11.19 -5.18 14.96
C GLU A 294 10.17 -5.44 16.06
N GLU A 295 9.45 -4.39 16.46
CA GLU A 295 8.10 -4.47 16.95
C GLU A 295 7.29 -3.44 16.13
N GLU A 296 6.20 -3.84 15.45
CA GLU A 296 5.22 -2.93 14.84
C GLU A 296 3.82 -3.50 15.08
N TYR A 297 3.15 -2.96 16.10
CA TYR A 297 1.71 -2.80 16.10
C TYR A 297 1.48 -1.29 16.12
N LEU A 298 0.58 -0.81 15.25
CA LEU A 298 0.10 0.58 15.14
C LEU A 298 0.99 1.53 14.33
N LYS A 299 0.80 1.49 13.01
CA LYS A 299 0.96 2.64 12.12
C LYS A 299 -0.31 3.49 12.12
N ASP A 300 -0.71 4.01 13.27
CA ASP A 300 -1.80 4.98 13.35
C ASP A 300 -1.22 6.29 13.85
N LEU A 301 -1.01 7.24 12.94
CA LEU A 301 -0.95 8.70 13.17
C LEU A 301 -0.47 9.51 11.94
N ASP A 302 -0.21 8.89 10.78
CA ASP A 302 -0.09 9.62 9.51
C ASP A 302 -1.49 9.98 8.99
N LEU A 303 -2.27 10.68 9.83
CA LEU A 303 -3.61 11.11 9.52
C LEU A 303 -3.54 12.18 8.44
N SER A 304 -3.65 11.76 7.18
CA SER A 304 -4.47 12.57 6.31
C SER A 304 -5.90 12.51 6.88
N PRO A 305 -6.66 13.61 6.85
CA PRO A 305 -7.99 13.62 7.45
C PRO A 305 -9.00 12.63 6.86
N GLU A 306 -8.67 11.97 5.75
CA GLU A 306 -9.43 10.89 5.14
C GLU A 306 -9.18 9.54 5.83
N ASP A 307 -8.03 9.37 6.51
CA ASP A 307 -7.58 8.10 7.10
C ASP A 307 -8.09 7.85 8.53
N THR A 308 -8.78 8.82 9.17
CA THR A 308 -9.38 8.64 10.51
C THR A 308 -10.47 7.55 10.59
N LEU A 309 -10.78 6.89 9.48
CA LEU A 309 -11.81 5.85 9.39
C LEU A 309 -11.25 4.42 9.27
N ALA A 310 -9.92 4.23 9.27
CA ALA A 310 -9.30 2.98 8.80
C ALA A 310 -8.34 2.32 9.82
N GLU A 311 -8.62 2.41 11.14
CA GLU A 311 -7.80 1.73 12.18
C GLU A 311 -7.74 0.19 11.97
N GLU A 312 -8.77 -0.41 11.36
CA GLU A 312 -8.84 -1.87 11.10
C GLU A 312 -8.13 -2.30 9.79
N ASP A 313 -8.00 -1.41 8.80
CA ASP A 313 -7.33 -1.70 7.53
C ASP A 313 -5.81 -1.85 7.69
N ALA A 314 -5.20 -1.15 8.65
CA ALA A 314 -3.75 -1.11 8.83
C ALA A 314 -3.14 -2.46 9.25
N GLU A 315 -3.77 -3.19 10.17
CA GLU A 315 -3.28 -4.53 10.60
C GLU A 315 -3.36 -5.55 9.47
N ASN A 316 -4.46 -5.55 8.70
CA ASN A 316 -4.65 -6.44 7.57
C ASN A 316 -3.72 -6.11 6.39
N ILE A 317 -3.48 -4.82 6.13
CA ILE A 317 -2.49 -4.36 5.14
C ILE A 317 -1.08 -4.80 5.53
N GLN A 318 -0.70 -4.69 6.81
CA GLN A 318 0.66 -5.01 7.27
C GLN A 318 0.94 -6.52 7.27
N LYS A 319 -0.04 -7.34 7.64
CA LYS A 319 0.05 -8.81 7.54
C LYS A 319 0.13 -9.27 6.09
N GLY A 320 -0.65 -8.67 5.19
CA GLY A 320 -0.58 -8.90 3.75
C GLY A 320 0.76 -8.48 3.13
N GLU A 321 1.28 -7.31 3.50
CA GLU A 321 2.59 -6.83 3.05
C GLU A 321 3.74 -7.69 3.58
N ARG A 322 3.65 -8.22 4.81
CA ARG A 322 4.64 -9.16 5.35
C ARG A 322 4.73 -10.44 4.54
N ILE A 323 3.58 -11.07 4.28
CA ILE A 323 3.51 -12.28 3.46
C ILE A 323 4.10 -12.02 2.07
N PHE A 324 3.76 -10.88 1.46
CA PHE A 324 4.30 -10.49 0.17
C PHE A 324 5.82 -10.24 0.21
N TYR A 325 6.33 -9.64 1.28
CA TYR A 325 7.76 -9.48 1.53
C TYR A 325 8.47 -10.84 1.65
N ASP A 326 7.98 -11.74 2.50
CA ASP A 326 8.60 -13.05 2.71
C ASP A 326 8.62 -13.87 1.40
N LEU A 327 7.54 -13.76 0.62
CA LEU A 327 7.44 -14.35 -0.71
C LEU A 327 8.46 -13.78 -1.70
N LEU A 328 8.50 -12.46 -1.88
CA LEU A 328 9.43 -11.81 -2.81
C LEU A 328 10.88 -12.03 -2.39
N LYS A 329 11.17 -11.97 -1.08
CA LYS A 329 12.50 -12.21 -0.54
C LYS A 329 12.97 -13.62 -0.88
N THR A 330 12.16 -14.62 -0.56
CA THR A 330 12.49 -16.02 -0.84
C THR A 330 12.66 -16.28 -2.33
N ASP A 331 11.78 -15.73 -3.18
CA ASP A 331 11.89 -15.89 -4.63
C ASP A 331 13.20 -15.28 -5.17
N LEU A 332 13.55 -14.07 -4.71
CA LEU A 332 14.76 -13.36 -5.14
C LEU A 332 16.06 -13.99 -4.63
N GLU A 333 16.05 -14.60 -3.44
CA GLU A 333 17.19 -15.35 -2.90
C GLU A 333 17.48 -16.64 -3.70
N HIS A 334 16.49 -17.14 -4.44
CA HIS A 334 16.61 -18.37 -5.23
C HIS A 334 16.50 -18.11 -6.73
N HIS A 335 15.29 -18.13 -7.30
CA HIS A 335 15.07 -18.35 -8.72
C HIS A 335 14.26 -17.25 -9.44
N GLY A 336 13.64 -16.31 -8.72
CA GLY A 336 12.82 -15.23 -9.30
C GLY A 336 11.67 -15.72 -10.19
N GLN A 337 11.11 -16.90 -9.87
CA GLN A 337 10.15 -17.62 -10.71
C GLN A 337 8.79 -16.92 -10.79
N LEU A 338 8.42 -16.16 -9.75
CA LEU A 338 7.13 -15.50 -9.62
C LEU A 338 7.16 -14.00 -9.89
N LEU A 339 8.33 -13.41 -10.20
CA LEU A 339 8.45 -11.96 -10.45
C LEU A 339 7.53 -11.43 -11.56
N GLU A 340 7.24 -12.27 -12.56
CA GLU A 340 6.36 -11.92 -13.69
C GLU A 340 4.91 -12.39 -13.48
N HIS A 341 4.59 -12.94 -12.31
CA HIS A 341 3.25 -13.36 -11.97
C HIS A 341 2.33 -12.12 -11.85
N PRO A 342 1.11 -12.12 -12.42
CA PRO A 342 0.26 -10.92 -12.45
C PRO A 342 -0.04 -10.31 -11.07
N PHE A 343 -0.17 -11.13 -10.02
CA PHE A 343 -0.31 -10.62 -8.65
C PHE A 343 0.95 -9.85 -8.21
N VAL A 344 2.14 -10.39 -8.43
CA VAL A 344 3.40 -9.73 -8.08
C VAL A 344 3.55 -8.42 -8.85
N ILE A 345 3.25 -8.43 -10.15
CA ILE A 345 3.27 -7.22 -10.97
C ILE A 345 2.30 -6.15 -10.47
N ASP A 346 1.06 -6.52 -10.12
CA ASP A 346 0.07 -5.59 -9.59
C ASP A 346 0.52 -4.98 -8.25
N GLU A 347 1.07 -5.78 -7.35
CA GLU A 347 1.63 -5.29 -6.08
C GLU A 347 2.86 -4.39 -6.29
N LEU A 348 3.77 -4.73 -7.20
CA LEU A 348 4.89 -3.86 -7.55
C LEU A 348 4.45 -2.55 -8.22
N LYS A 349 3.40 -2.56 -9.04
CA LYS A 349 2.79 -1.35 -9.61
C LYS A 349 2.15 -0.48 -8.54
N LYS A 350 1.43 -1.07 -7.57
CA LYS A 350 0.90 -0.36 -6.39
C LYS A 350 2.02 0.24 -5.56
N PHE A 351 3.09 -0.52 -5.31
CA PHE A 351 4.27 -0.02 -4.61
C PHE A 351 4.89 1.18 -5.34
N LEU A 352 5.14 1.06 -6.64
CA LEU A 352 5.70 2.12 -7.48
C LEU A 352 4.84 3.39 -7.44
N GLN A 353 3.53 3.26 -7.63
CA GLN A 353 2.58 4.36 -7.54
C GLN A 353 2.65 5.05 -6.17
N ARG A 354 2.68 4.27 -5.08
CA ARG A 354 2.81 4.80 -3.71
C ARG A 354 4.13 5.55 -3.53
N GLN A 355 5.25 5.02 -4.02
CA GLN A 355 6.55 5.68 -3.89
C GLN A 355 6.62 7.00 -4.65
N TRP A 356 6.09 7.08 -5.87
CA TRP A 356 6.00 8.34 -6.60
C TRP A 356 5.12 9.37 -5.91
N MET A 357 3.96 8.94 -5.40
CA MET A 357 3.10 9.80 -4.59
C MET A 357 3.80 10.28 -3.32
N ASP A 358 4.54 9.40 -2.63
CA ASP A 358 5.26 9.75 -1.41
C ASP A 358 6.36 10.78 -1.66
N ILE A 359 7.06 10.68 -2.80
CA ILE A 359 8.06 11.68 -3.22
C ILE A 359 7.36 13.01 -3.51
N ALA A 360 6.31 13.00 -4.33
CA ALA A 360 5.59 14.20 -4.75
C ALA A 360 4.93 14.97 -3.59
N THR A 361 4.49 14.26 -2.56
CA THR A 361 3.78 14.82 -1.40
C THR A 361 4.67 15.02 -0.18
N GLY A 362 5.98 14.79 -0.32
CA GLY A 362 6.95 14.88 0.79
C GLY A 362 6.78 13.80 1.87
N ARG A 363 5.87 12.84 1.70
CA ARG A 363 5.70 11.69 2.62
C ARG A 363 6.92 10.76 2.63
N ALA A 364 7.80 10.85 1.63
CA ALA A 364 9.08 10.17 1.59
C ALA A 364 10.10 10.71 2.62
N ILE A 365 9.85 11.89 3.20
CA ILE A 365 10.63 12.46 4.30
C ILE A 365 10.06 11.93 5.61
N LYS A 366 10.88 11.17 6.33
CA LYS A 366 10.50 10.46 7.55
C LYS A 366 11.28 11.00 8.75
N PHE A 367 10.54 11.45 9.77
CA PHE A 367 11.08 11.71 11.09
C PHE A 367 10.87 10.47 11.96
N GLN A 368 11.68 10.32 13.00
CA GLN A 368 11.47 9.26 13.99
C GLN A 368 10.23 9.60 14.81
N SER A 369 9.55 8.60 15.37
CA SER A 369 8.42 8.84 16.26
C SER A 369 8.46 7.94 17.48
N ALA A 370 7.91 8.39 18.59
CA ALA A 370 7.89 7.65 19.85
C ALA A 370 6.65 8.02 20.68
N LEU A 371 6.26 7.14 21.60
CA LEU A 371 5.15 7.40 22.51
C LEU A 371 5.50 8.57 23.43
N ALA A 372 4.63 9.58 23.47
CA ALA A 372 4.79 10.75 24.34
C ALA A 372 4.61 10.33 25.80
N GLN A 373 5.49 10.79 26.68
CA GLN A 373 5.44 10.54 28.12
C GLN A 373 5.74 11.85 28.87
N PRO A 374 5.03 12.16 29.97
CA PRO A 374 5.29 13.39 30.70
C PRO A 374 6.53 13.23 31.60
N SER A 375 7.28 14.32 31.79
CA SER A 375 8.29 14.43 32.85
C SER A 375 8.40 15.87 33.35
N LEU A 376 8.13 16.07 34.64
CA LEU A 376 8.30 17.35 35.33
C LEU A 376 9.76 17.64 35.70
N ASP A 377 10.66 16.68 35.51
CA ASP A 377 12.10 16.89 35.74
C ASP A 377 12.79 17.57 34.53
N LEU A 378 12.11 17.68 33.38
CA LEU A 378 12.58 18.39 32.18
C LEU A 378 12.17 19.87 32.21
N GLY A 379 13.02 20.75 31.70
CA GLY A 379 12.64 22.14 31.40
C GLY A 379 11.71 22.24 30.19
N GLU A 380 11.03 23.39 30.02
CA GLU A 380 10.09 23.60 28.90
C GLU A 380 10.73 23.52 27.51
N ASN A 381 12.05 23.77 27.41
CA ASN A 381 12.84 23.67 26.19
C ASN A 381 13.60 22.34 26.05
N GLU A 382 13.32 21.36 26.91
CA GLU A 382 14.01 20.09 26.97
C GLU A 382 13.09 18.90 26.61
N VAL A 383 13.69 17.86 26.06
CA VAL A 383 13.07 16.53 25.89
C VAL A 383 14.05 15.45 26.34
N CYS A 384 13.57 14.27 26.70
CA CYS A 384 14.43 13.10 26.86
C CYS A 384 13.98 12.01 25.88
N VAL A 385 14.78 11.82 24.84
CA VAL A 385 14.68 10.69 23.91
C VAL A 385 15.90 9.80 24.16
N PRO A 386 15.75 8.62 24.80
CA PRO A 386 16.87 7.77 25.16
C PRO A 386 17.82 7.43 23.99
N ARG A 387 17.28 7.27 22.78
CA ARG A 387 18.05 6.91 21.58
C ARG A 387 18.75 8.08 20.88
N MET A 388 18.48 9.33 21.29
CA MET A 388 19.12 10.52 20.71
C MET A 388 20.34 10.93 21.52
N PRO A 389 21.37 11.56 20.92
CA PRO A 389 22.53 12.05 21.66
C PRO A 389 22.13 13.10 22.71
N ASN A 390 22.73 13.06 23.89
CA ASN A 390 22.56 14.09 24.91
C ASN A 390 23.09 15.44 24.39
N GLY A 391 22.38 16.54 24.65
CA GLY A 391 22.69 17.88 24.16
C GLY A 391 22.32 18.15 22.70
N ALA A 392 21.81 17.16 21.95
CA ALA A 392 21.39 17.37 20.57
C ALA A 392 20.12 18.23 20.50
N GLU A 393 20.08 19.20 19.59
CA GLU A 393 18.86 19.91 19.24
C GLU A 393 18.00 19.05 18.30
N LEU A 394 16.72 18.93 18.62
CA LEU A 394 15.74 18.13 17.88
C LEU A 394 14.62 19.04 17.36
N ILE A 395 14.22 18.85 16.10
CA ILE A 395 12.92 19.32 15.60
C ILE A 395 11.86 18.36 16.13
N VAL A 396 10.76 18.86 16.68
CA VAL A 396 9.66 18.06 17.25
C VAL A 396 8.31 18.57 16.74
N THR A 397 7.42 17.65 16.37
CA THR A 397 6.06 17.97 15.92
C THR A 397 5.08 16.83 16.17
N ARG A 398 3.78 17.07 15.99
CA ARG A 398 2.70 16.09 16.08
C ARG A 398 1.73 16.26 14.90
N SER A 399 1.19 15.15 14.41
CA SER A 399 0.13 15.15 13.41
C SER A 399 -1.26 14.98 14.06
N PRO A 400 -2.33 15.58 13.50
CA PRO A 400 -2.31 16.54 12.40
C PRO A 400 -1.72 17.90 12.84
N LEU A 401 -0.99 18.57 11.95
CA LEU A 401 -0.43 19.89 12.23
C LEU A 401 -1.48 20.99 12.02
N VAL A 402 -1.82 21.75 13.06
CA VAL A 402 -2.78 22.86 12.93
C VAL A 402 -2.22 23.98 12.05
N ASN A 403 -1.03 24.49 12.39
CA ASN A 403 -0.27 25.47 11.62
C ASN A 403 1.22 25.38 12.03
N SER A 404 2.08 26.25 11.49
CA SER A 404 3.54 26.20 11.74
C SER A 404 3.94 26.30 13.22
N ASN A 405 3.09 26.84 14.11
CA ASN A 405 3.39 26.90 15.55
C ASN A 405 3.56 25.51 16.19
N GLY A 406 3.04 24.46 15.56
CA GLY A 406 3.13 23.07 16.02
C GLY A 406 4.41 22.32 15.62
N VAL A 407 5.41 23.03 15.08
CA VAL A 407 6.74 22.49 14.81
C VAL A 407 7.74 23.31 15.61
N ILE A 408 8.41 22.68 16.57
CA ILE A 408 9.30 23.35 17.52
C ILE A 408 10.69 22.72 17.55
N THR A 409 11.62 23.39 18.22
CA THR A 409 12.97 22.85 18.49
C THR A 409 13.18 22.71 20.00
N LEU A 410 13.71 21.56 20.42
CA LEU A 410 13.94 21.23 21.83
C LEU A 410 15.32 20.60 22.00
N THR A 411 15.95 20.78 23.16
CA THR A 411 17.26 20.18 23.47
C THR A 411 17.07 18.83 24.14
N ASN A 412 17.70 17.80 23.61
CA ASN A 412 17.66 16.47 24.21
C ASN A 412 18.52 16.42 25.48
N ARG A 413 17.91 16.12 26.63
CA ARG A 413 18.58 15.91 27.91
C ARG A 413 18.29 14.49 28.40
N HIS A 414 19.33 13.70 28.61
CA HIS A 414 19.18 12.36 29.19
C HIS A 414 18.81 12.44 30.67
N LEU A 415 17.78 11.69 31.05
CA LEU A 415 17.40 11.47 32.45
C LEU A 415 17.70 10.02 32.81
N PRO A 416 18.69 9.72 33.70
CA PRO A 416 19.13 8.36 33.97
C PRO A 416 18.00 7.38 34.32
N GLY A 417 16.99 7.85 35.07
CA GLY A 417 15.82 7.05 35.45
C GLY A 417 14.88 6.69 34.30
N LEU A 418 15.02 7.30 33.11
CA LEU A 418 14.16 7.08 31.95
C LEU A 418 14.90 6.40 30.79
N MET A 419 16.23 6.32 30.85
CA MET A 419 17.06 5.78 29.75
C MET A 419 16.81 4.31 29.44
N HIS A 420 16.24 3.57 30.39
CA HIS A 420 15.88 2.17 30.20
C HIS A 420 14.56 1.98 29.44
N LEU A 421 13.74 3.02 29.30
CA LEU A 421 12.42 2.91 28.67
C LEU A 421 12.54 2.92 27.16
N GLU A 422 11.98 1.90 26.53
CA GLU A 422 12.03 1.70 25.08
C GLU A 422 10.91 2.47 24.38
N GLY A 423 11.18 2.98 23.17
CA GLY A 423 10.14 3.53 22.30
C GLY A 423 9.45 4.81 22.78
N THR A 424 10.09 5.59 23.65
CA THR A 424 9.51 6.80 24.27
C THR A 424 10.22 8.11 23.88
N ILE A 425 9.44 9.18 23.98
CA ILE A 425 9.90 10.58 24.05
C ILE A 425 9.26 11.21 25.29
N HIS A 426 10.10 11.62 26.24
CA HIS A 426 9.65 12.34 27.42
C HIS A 426 9.72 13.84 27.19
N ILE A 427 8.70 14.56 27.61
CA ILE A 427 8.56 16.00 27.40
C ILE A 427 7.87 16.65 28.60
N HIS A 428 8.18 17.93 28.83
CA HIS A 428 7.45 18.71 29.82
C HIS A 428 5.96 18.81 29.43
N PRO A 429 5.01 18.51 30.33
CA PRO A 429 3.58 18.44 29.99
C PRO A 429 3.02 19.76 29.46
N GLU A 430 3.48 20.90 29.96
CA GLU A 430 3.03 22.20 29.46
C GLU A 430 3.53 22.47 28.04
N THR A 431 4.76 22.07 27.71
CA THR A 431 5.30 22.19 26.34
C THR A 431 4.50 21.34 25.37
N ALA A 432 4.20 20.09 25.74
CA ALA A 432 3.40 19.18 24.95
C ALA A 432 1.99 19.75 24.67
N ALA A 433 1.30 20.23 25.71
CA ALA A 433 -0.05 20.77 25.58
C ALA A 433 -0.08 22.09 24.79
N LYS A 434 0.82 23.03 25.10
CA LYS A 434 0.80 24.39 24.53
C LYS A 434 1.26 24.44 23.08
N HIS A 435 2.33 23.70 22.76
CA HIS A 435 2.97 23.81 21.45
C HIS A 435 2.59 22.69 20.49
N LEU A 436 2.30 21.48 21.00
CA LEU A 436 2.02 20.30 20.18
C LEU A 436 0.56 19.82 20.30
N GLN A 437 -0.24 20.50 21.12
CA GLN A 437 -1.62 20.12 21.47
C GLN A 437 -1.74 18.69 22.01
N ALA A 438 -0.63 18.11 22.50
CA ALA A 438 -0.49 16.70 22.85
C ALA A 438 -0.90 16.41 24.29
N ASP A 439 -1.45 15.21 24.50
CA ASP A 439 -1.68 14.58 25.80
C ASP A 439 -0.88 13.27 25.92
N PHE A 440 -1.13 12.47 26.96
CA PHE A 440 -0.38 11.23 27.21
C PHE A 440 -1.29 9.99 27.24
N ASP A 441 -2.42 10.04 26.54
CA ASP A 441 -3.36 8.91 26.43
C ASP A 441 -3.03 7.91 25.31
N GLY A 442 -1.99 8.23 24.52
CA GLY A 442 -1.50 7.44 23.40
C GLY A 442 -0.78 8.23 22.31
N ASP A 443 -0.69 9.56 22.43
CA ASP A 443 -0.05 10.42 21.44
C ASP A 443 1.41 10.03 21.17
N ARG A 444 1.81 10.18 19.91
CA ARG A 444 3.20 10.03 19.48
C ARG A 444 3.71 11.36 18.94
N LEU A 445 4.96 11.67 19.22
CA LEU A 445 5.63 12.85 18.68
C LEU A 445 6.63 12.42 17.62
N ALA A 446 6.66 13.15 16.52
CA ALA A 446 7.67 13.03 15.49
C ALA A 446 8.87 13.92 15.83
N PHE A 447 10.08 13.41 15.68
CA PHE A 447 11.31 14.14 15.95
C PHE A 447 12.47 13.71 15.07
N GLU A 448 13.40 14.61 14.83
CA GLU A 448 14.69 14.33 14.19
C GLU A 448 15.71 15.40 14.56
N ARG A 449 17.00 15.08 14.45
CA ARG A 449 18.07 16.03 14.77
C ARG A 449 18.01 17.25 13.85
N ALA A 450 18.11 18.43 14.44
CA ALA A 450 18.08 19.71 13.75
C ALA A 450 19.24 19.87 12.75
N ASP A 451 20.42 19.34 13.08
CA ASP A 451 21.61 19.46 12.23
C ASP A 451 21.55 18.66 10.91
N LYS A 452 20.59 17.74 10.77
CA LYS A 452 20.28 17.08 9.48
C LYS A 452 19.49 17.98 8.53
N TYR A 453 18.83 19.00 9.07
CA TYR A 453 17.97 19.92 8.33
C TYR A 453 18.24 21.37 8.78
N PRO A 454 19.44 21.90 8.52
CA PRO A 454 19.86 23.18 9.07
C PRO A 454 19.01 24.36 8.58
N THR A 455 18.61 24.36 7.32
CA THR A 455 17.80 25.44 6.72
C THR A 455 16.36 25.36 7.22
N LEU A 456 15.79 24.16 7.24
CA LEU A 456 14.46 23.93 7.81
C LEU A 456 14.42 24.31 9.29
N THR A 457 15.45 23.97 10.06
CA THR A 457 15.55 24.36 11.48
C THR A 457 15.58 25.88 11.65
N ALA A 458 16.37 26.58 10.84
CA ALA A 458 16.44 28.03 10.87
C ALA A 458 15.08 28.66 10.53
N GLU A 459 14.42 28.17 9.49
CA GLU A 459 13.10 28.64 9.07
C GLU A 459 12.00 28.34 10.11
N ILE A 460 12.06 27.17 10.78
CA ILE A 460 11.18 26.86 11.92
C ILE A 460 11.38 27.90 13.03
N LYS A 461 12.61 28.16 13.45
CA LYS A 461 12.91 29.15 14.49
C LYS A 461 12.44 30.55 14.09
N GLU A 462 12.63 30.93 12.82
CA GLU A 462 12.12 32.19 12.27
C GLU A 462 10.59 32.26 12.33
N SER A 463 9.90 31.17 11.97
CA SER A 463 8.43 31.10 12.00
C SER A 463 7.84 31.21 13.41
N LEU A 464 8.63 30.84 14.43
CA LEU A 464 8.23 30.90 15.84
C LEU A 464 8.52 32.25 16.50
N LEU A 465 9.20 33.17 15.81
CA LEU A 465 9.42 34.53 16.32
C LEU A 465 8.06 35.23 16.55
N PRO A 466 7.92 36.06 17.60
CA PRO A 466 6.63 36.68 17.95
C PRO A 466 5.93 37.42 16.81
N GLN A 467 6.69 38.03 15.90
CA GLN A 467 6.17 38.75 14.74
C GLN A 467 5.73 37.85 13.56
N ASN A 468 6.17 36.60 13.53
CA ASN A 468 5.94 35.66 12.41
C ASN A 468 4.96 34.53 12.76
N ARG A 469 4.86 34.19 14.06
CA ARG A 469 4.02 33.09 14.55
C ARG A 469 2.53 33.43 14.44
N TYR A 470 1.74 32.43 14.10
CA TYR A 470 0.29 32.55 14.10
C TYR A 470 -0.23 32.84 15.53
N PRO A 471 -1.43 33.43 15.67
CA PRO A 471 -2.09 33.50 16.96
C PRO A 471 -2.20 32.13 17.62
N ASP A 472 -2.05 32.08 18.94
CA ASP A 472 -2.20 30.84 19.68
C ASP A 472 -3.62 30.31 19.56
N VAL A 473 -3.73 29.01 19.31
CA VAL A 473 -5.01 28.31 19.22
C VAL A 473 -5.62 28.26 20.61
N VAL A 474 -6.81 28.83 20.76
CA VAL A 474 -7.53 28.81 22.03
C VAL A 474 -8.44 27.60 22.04
N LYS A 475 -8.17 26.66 22.96
CA LYS A 475 -9.03 25.50 23.17
C LYS A 475 -10.28 25.94 23.94
N PRO A 476 -11.49 25.91 23.34
CA PRO A 476 -12.69 26.28 24.06
C PRO A 476 -13.05 25.22 25.11
N ASP A 477 -13.77 25.65 26.15
CA ASP A 477 -14.32 24.73 27.14
C ASP A 477 -15.27 23.72 26.48
N LYS A 478 -15.19 22.48 26.94
CA LYS A 478 -16.05 21.40 26.44
C LYS A 478 -17.48 21.64 26.92
N VAL A 479 -18.42 21.64 25.98
CA VAL A 479 -19.84 21.76 26.27
C VAL A 479 -20.46 20.37 26.19
N ALA A 480 -21.18 19.96 27.24
CA ALA A 480 -21.87 18.67 27.25
C ALA A 480 -23.01 18.66 26.22
N TYR A 481 -23.17 17.54 25.53
CA TYR A 481 -24.31 17.35 24.65
C TYR A 481 -25.64 17.32 25.42
N GLN A 482 -26.71 17.76 24.76
CA GLN A 482 -28.07 17.79 25.30
C GLN A 482 -29.00 16.94 24.40
N GLY A 483 -30.08 16.42 24.99
CA GLY A 483 -31.08 15.61 24.30
C GLY A 483 -31.01 14.12 24.62
N SER A 484 -31.79 13.33 23.88
CA SER A 484 -31.74 11.87 23.86
C SER A 484 -30.38 11.37 23.36
N PHE A 485 -30.01 10.13 23.70
CA PHE A 485 -28.69 9.62 23.29
C PHE A 485 -28.55 9.50 21.77
N GLU A 486 -29.65 9.26 21.06
CA GLU A 486 -29.74 9.24 19.61
C GLU A 486 -29.47 10.63 18.98
N GLU A 487 -30.01 11.71 19.57
CA GLU A 487 -29.70 13.09 19.17
C GLU A 487 -28.23 13.44 19.44
N ILE A 488 -27.69 12.97 20.56
CA ILE A 488 -26.28 13.15 20.89
C ILE A 488 -25.39 12.41 19.89
N ALA A 489 -25.69 11.14 19.61
CA ALA A 489 -24.92 10.30 18.69
C ALA A 489 -24.89 10.92 17.29
N THR A 490 -26.05 11.30 16.74
CA THR A 490 -26.13 11.95 15.41
C THR A 490 -25.35 13.26 15.34
N SER A 491 -25.37 14.06 16.42
CA SER A 491 -24.57 15.28 16.50
C SER A 491 -23.08 14.98 16.50
N ALA A 492 -22.64 13.96 17.25
CA ALA A 492 -21.24 13.57 17.42
C ALA A 492 -20.59 12.93 16.19
N VAL A 493 -21.38 12.47 15.20
CA VAL A 493 -20.85 11.83 13.98
C VAL A 493 -20.16 12.83 13.03
N LYS A 494 -20.57 14.09 13.01
CA LYS A 494 -20.08 15.09 12.04
C LYS A 494 -18.61 15.42 12.28
N ASN A 495 -17.79 15.31 11.23
CA ASN A 495 -16.36 15.62 11.26
C ASN A 495 -15.95 16.52 10.08
N ASP A 496 -15.44 17.72 10.39
CA ASP A 496 -14.94 18.69 9.41
C ASP A 496 -13.42 18.87 9.45
N ILE A 497 -12.69 18.08 10.25
CA ILE A 497 -11.22 18.17 10.41
C ILE A 497 -10.53 18.20 9.04
N GLY A 498 -10.94 17.32 8.12
CA GLY A 498 -10.32 17.25 6.80
C GLY A 498 -10.59 18.38 5.86
N LYS A 499 -11.83 18.87 5.88
CA LYS A 499 -12.23 20.02 5.09
C LYS A 499 -11.46 21.26 5.55
N ILE A 500 -11.31 21.44 6.86
CA ILE A 500 -10.61 22.59 7.44
C ILE A 500 -9.10 22.49 7.21
N ALA A 501 -8.48 21.33 7.46
CA ALA A 501 -7.05 21.12 7.20
C ALA A 501 -6.68 21.33 5.72
N ASN A 502 -7.53 20.89 4.78
CA ASN A 502 -7.34 21.16 3.36
C ASN A 502 -7.46 22.65 3.02
N GLN A 503 -8.37 23.38 3.65
CA GLN A 503 -8.46 24.83 3.49
C GLN A 503 -7.24 25.56 4.06
N ILE A 504 -6.70 25.12 5.21
CA ILE A 504 -5.45 25.65 5.77
C ILE A 504 -4.30 25.43 4.79
N MET A 505 -4.09 24.21 4.29
CA MET A 505 -3.04 23.94 3.30
C MET A 505 -3.22 24.77 2.03
N ARG A 506 -4.45 24.99 1.57
CA ARG A 506 -4.74 25.88 0.44
C ARG A 506 -4.28 27.31 0.73
N ALA A 507 -4.67 27.86 1.88
CA ALA A 507 -4.30 29.21 2.27
C ALA A 507 -2.79 29.39 2.40
N VAL A 508 -2.08 28.43 3.02
CA VAL A 508 -0.61 28.46 3.12
C VAL A 508 0.04 28.35 1.72
N SER A 509 -0.48 27.49 0.85
CA SER A 509 0.04 27.35 -0.53
C SER A 509 -0.08 28.66 -1.30
N LEU A 510 -1.26 29.29 -1.26
CA LEU A 510 -1.52 30.56 -1.92
C LEU A 510 -0.73 31.72 -1.31
N ARG A 511 -0.45 31.67 0.00
CA ARG A 511 0.46 32.64 0.65
C ARG A 511 1.86 32.54 0.03
N TRP A 512 2.42 31.34 -0.08
CA TRP A 512 3.77 31.17 -0.64
C TRP A 512 3.85 31.39 -2.14
N GLU A 513 2.75 31.14 -2.87
CA GLU A 513 2.68 31.42 -4.29
C GLU A 513 3.00 32.89 -4.62
N THR A 514 2.55 33.84 -3.79
CA THR A 514 2.88 35.27 -3.97
C THR A 514 4.37 35.60 -3.85
N VAL A 515 5.16 34.73 -3.21
CA VAL A 515 6.59 34.90 -2.97
C VAL A 515 7.42 34.14 -4.00
N LEU A 516 7.02 32.90 -4.30
CA LEU A 516 7.81 31.96 -5.09
C LEU A 516 7.53 32.04 -6.60
N MET A 517 6.52 32.79 -7.02
CA MET A 517 6.13 32.94 -8.41
C MET A 517 7.17 33.74 -9.23
N PRO A 518 7.42 33.36 -10.50
CA PRO A 518 8.26 34.12 -11.41
C PRO A 518 7.78 35.57 -11.63
N GLN A 519 8.72 36.50 -11.78
CA GLN A 519 8.44 37.94 -11.85
C GLN A 519 7.48 38.29 -12.99
N GLU A 520 7.61 37.63 -14.14
CA GLU A 520 6.80 37.82 -15.35
C GLU A 520 5.34 37.37 -15.21
N LYS A 521 4.99 36.62 -14.16
CA LYS A 521 3.62 36.16 -13.90
C LYS A 521 2.86 37.06 -12.94
N LYS A 522 3.56 37.84 -12.12
CA LYS A 522 2.98 38.61 -11.00
C LYS A 522 1.88 39.58 -11.43
N GLU A 523 2.09 40.35 -12.50
CA GLU A 523 1.09 41.32 -12.98
C GLU A 523 -0.23 40.64 -13.37
N SER A 524 -0.14 39.58 -14.17
CA SER A 524 -1.32 38.82 -14.62
C SER A 524 -2.07 38.17 -13.45
N TYR A 525 -1.34 37.69 -12.45
CA TYR A 525 -1.90 37.09 -11.25
C TYR A 525 -2.65 38.14 -10.41
N VAL A 526 -2.04 39.30 -10.18
CA VAL A 526 -2.71 40.40 -9.46
C VAL A 526 -3.97 40.84 -10.19
N GLY A 527 -3.92 40.97 -11.52
CA GLY A 527 -5.10 41.28 -12.34
C GLY A 527 -6.23 40.25 -12.20
N GLN A 528 -5.89 38.95 -12.18
CA GLN A 528 -6.86 37.87 -11.94
C GLN A 528 -7.50 37.96 -10.55
N VAL A 529 -6.69 38.15 -9.51
CA VAL A 529 -7.19 38.25 -8.12
C VAL A 529 -8.05 39.50 -7.92
N ALA A 530 -7.64 40.65 -8.49
CA ALA A 530 -8.43 41.88 -8.47
C ALA A 530 -9.81 41.68 -9.13
N LYS A 531 -9.87 40.97 -10.26
CA LYS A 531 -11.13 40.60 -10.91
C LYS A 531 -11.98 39.71 -9.99
N TYR A 532 -11.39 38.68 -9.42
CA TYR A 532 -12.08 37.79 -8.49
C TYR A 532 -12.64 38.53 -7.27
N TYR A 533 -11.88 39.47 -6.69
CA TYR A 533 -12.33 40.25 -5.54
C TYR A 533 -13.43 41.27 -5.88
N ARG A 534 -13.51 41.77 -7.11
CA ARG A 534 -14.70 42.51 -7.57
C ARG A 534 -15.95 41.63 -7.53
N GLU A 535 -15.86 40.41 -8.05
CA GLU A 535 -16.97 39.43 -8.04
C GLU A 535 -17.38 39.06 -6.59
N ILE A 536 -16.42 38.91 -5.68
CA ILE A 536 -16.69 38.64 -4.26
C ILE A 536 -17.34 39.83 -3.54
N LEU A 537 -16.98 41.07 -3.88
CA LEU A 537 -17.62 42.28 -3.34
C LEU A 537 -19.05 42.44 -3.86
N ASP A 538 -19.28 42.18 -5.14
CA ASP A 538 -20.63 42.16 -5.72
C ASP A 538 -21.50 41.09 -5.02
N LYS A 539 -20.89 39.94 -4.72
CA LYS A 539 -21.52 38.84 -3.99
C LYS A 539 -21.87 39.21 -2.53
N ASP A 540 -21.04 39.99 -1.84
CA ASP A 540 -21.27 40.53 -0.48
C ASP A 540 -22.36 41.63 -0.46
N ALA A 541 -22.48 42.41 -1.55
CA ALA A 541 -23.46 43.48 -1.68
C ALA A 541 -24.85 42.98 -2.12
N SER A 542 -24.97 41.74 -2.60
CA SER A 542 -26.22 41.18 -3.12
C SER A 542 -27.22 40.89 -1.99
N PRO A 543 -28.46 41.45 -2.04
CA PRO A 543 -29.47 41.23 -1.01
C PRO A 543 -30.04 39.80 -0.99
N ASP A 544 -29.87 39.03 -2.06
CA ASP A 544 -30.39 37.66 -2.21
C ASP A 544 -29.40 36.59 -1.73
N ASN A 545 -28.27 37.00 -1.14
CA ASN A 545 -27.17 36.09 -0.81
C ASN A 545 -26.82 36.10 0.70
N HIS A 546 -26.59 34.92 1.27
CA HIS A 546 -26.25 34.73 2.70
C HIS A 546 -24.74 34.85 3.00
N PHE A 547 -23.93 35.25 2.03
CA PHE A 547 -22.49 35.43 2.20
C PHE A 547 -22.17 36.86 2.63
N SER A 548 -21.36 37.02 3.68
CA SER A 548 -20.79 38.31 4.04
C SER A 548 -19.29 38.21 4.33
N ILE A 549 -18.54 39.21 3.87
CA ILE A 549 -17.11 39.36 4.09
C ILE A 549 -16.88 39.91 5.50
N PRO A 550 -16.16 39.19 6.38
CA PRO A 550 -15.83 39.71 7.70
C PRO A 550 -15.02 41.01 7.61
N GLN A 551 -15.33 41.98 8.48
CA GLN A 551 -14.78 43.35 8.42
C GLN A 551 -13.25 43.40 8.34
N LYS A 552 -12.55 42.48 9.00
CA LYS A 552 -11.08 42.38 9.01
C LYS A 552 -10.42 42.05 7.66
N TYR A 553 -11.21 41.57 6.69
CA TYR A 553 -10.79 41.31 5.32
C TYR A 553 -11.27 42.38 4.34
N LYS A 554 -12.42 43.01 4.63
CA LYS A 554 -13.18 43.84 3.69
C LYS A 554 -12.39 44.99 3.09
N GLN A 555 -11.67 45.76 3.91
CA GLN A 555 -10.88 46.88 3.44
C GLN A 555 -9.77 46.44 2.46
N THR A 556 -8.98 45.43 2.83
CA THR A 556 -7.88 44.93 2.00
C THR A 556 -8.37 44.32 0.69
N ILE A 557 -9.51 43.62 0.72
CA ILE A 557 -10.17 43.09 -0.48
C ILE A 557 -10.60 44.25 -1.42
N GLN A 558 -11.18 45.32 -0.86
CA GLN A 558 -11.57 46.51 -1.63
C GLN A 558 -10.35 47.21 -2.27
N GLU A 559 -9.25 47.34 -1.54
CA GLU A 559 -8.02 47.94 -2.05
C GLU A 559 -7.48 47.18 -3.27
N ILE A 560 -7.45 45.84 -3.22
CA ILE A 560 -7.03 45.00 -4.35
C ILE A 560 -8.04 45.04 -5.51
N ALA A 561 -9.34 45.00 -5.22
CA ALA A 561 -10.40 45.02 -6.23
C ALA A 561 -10.42 46.33 -7.05
N ASN A 562 -10.02 47.44 -6.41
CA ASN A 562 -9.97 48.78 -6.99
C ASN A 562 -8.67 49.11 -7.74
N LEU A 563 -7.76 48.14 -7.89
CA LEU A 563 -6.54 48.33 -8.66
C LEU A 563 -6.85 48.68 -10.14
N PRO A 564 -6.09 49.60 -10.75
CA PRO A 564 -6.26 49.98 -12.16
C PRO A 564 -5.90 48.82 -13.11
N GLN A 565 -6.26 48.98 -14.38
CA GLN A 565 -5.99 47.95 -15.40
C GLN A 565 -4.50 47.80 -15.72
N GLU A 566 -3.74 48.89 -15.73
CA GLU A 566 -2.28 48.90 -15.87
C GLU A 566 -1.65 49.09 -14.49
N LEU A 567 -0.77 48.17 -14.08
CA LEU A 567 -0.21 48.15 -12.73
C LEU A 567 1.26 48.58 -12.73
N THR A 568 1.62 49.46 -11.79
CA THR A 568 3.03 49.75 -11.50
C THR A 568 3.66 48.61 -10.69
N ALA A 569 4.99 48.45 -10.76
CA ALA A 569 5.71 47.45 -9.97
C ALA A 569 5.43 47.57 -8.45
N GLN A 570 5.30 48.80 -7.94
CA GLN A 570 4.98 49.04 -6.54
C GLN A 570 3.57 48.57 -6.17
N GLN A 571 2.59 48.79 -7.04
CA GLN A 571 1.21 48.31 -6.84
C GLN A 571 1.14 46.79 -6.86
N ILE A 572 1.88 46.14 -7.76
CA ILE A 572 1.98 44.68 -7.82
C ILE A 572 2.50 44.13 -6.50
N GLU A 573 3.65 44.61 -6.01
CA GLU A 573 4.24 44.12 -4.76
C GLU A 573 3.36 44.43 -3.53
N THR A 574 2.72 45.59 -3.50
CA THR A 574 1.78 45.96 -2.43
C THR A 574 0.57 45.01 -2.42
N ALA A 575 -0.01 44.72 -3.59
CA ALA A 575 -1.13 43.79 -3.71
C ALA A 575 -0.73 42.37 -3.30
N LEU A 576 0.46 41.89 -3.69
CA LEU A 576 0.97 40.57 -3.28
C LEU A 576 1.19 40.49 -1.75
N GLN A 577 1.69 41.56 -1.11
CA GLN A 577 1.78 41.63 0.35
C GLN A 577 0.39 41.57 1.00
N GLN A 578 -0.56 42.35 0.51
CA GLN A 578 -1.94 42.34 1.01
C GLN A 578 -2.61 40.97 0.87
N MET A 579 -2.39 40.27 -0.25
CA MET A 579 -2.86 38.89 -0.45
C MET A 579 -2.24 37.94 0.58
N ARG A 580 -0.94 38.06 0.87
CA ARG A 580 -0.27 37.26 1.93
C ARG A 580 -0.90 37.49 3.28
N ASP A 581 -1.19 38.74 3.62
CA ASP A 581 -1.78 39.10 4.91
C ASP A 581 -3.20 38.54 5.04
N ILE A 582 -3.98 38.53 3.95
CA ILE A 582 -5.29 37.88 3.90
C ILE A 582 -5.15 36.37 4.16
N GLN A 583 -4.25 35.68 3.44
CA GLN A 583 -4.06 34.24 3.63
C GLN A 583 -3.55 33.90 5.04
N TYR A 584 -2.67 34.73 5.60
CA TYR A 584 -2.18 34.59 6.97
C TYR A 584 -3.33 34.65 7.99
N LYS A 585 -4.23 35.63 7.84
CA LYS A 585 -5.44 35.77 8.69
C LYS A 585 -6.40 34.58 8.52
N ILE A 586 -6.58 34.08 7.30
CA ILE A 586 -7.40 32.88 7.03
C ILE A 586 -6.86 31.67 7.79
N VAL A 587 -5.55 31.43 7.77
CA VAL A 587 -4.94 30.32 8.53
C VAL A 587 -5.19 30.49 10.03
N GLY A 588 -5.06 31.71 10.57
CA GLY A 588 -5.35 31.99 11.98
C GLY A 588 -6.79 31.66 12.38
N ASP A 589 -7.77 32.06 11.56
CA ASP A 589 -9.19 31.75 11.80
C ASP A 589 -9.46 30.25 11.74
N LEU A 590 -9.01 29.60 10.66
CA LEU A 590 -9.24 28.17 10.45
C LEU A 590 -8.52 27.31 11.49
N SER A 591 -7.42 27.79 12.09
CA SER A 591 -6.70 27.06 13.15
C SER A 591 -7.57 26.84 14.40
N ASN A 592 -8.34 27.85 14.82
CA ASN A 592 -9.28 27.71 15.94
C ASN A 592 -10.44 26.79 15.57
N GLU A 593 -11.00 26.93 14.37
CA GLU A 593 -12.09 26.06 13.90
C GLU A 593 -11.66 24.59 13.76
N LEU A 594 -10.39 24.34 13.38
CA LEU A 594 -9.83 23.00 13.35
C LEU A 594 -9.77 22.40 14.76
N GLN A 595 -9.37 23.18 15.77
CA GLN A 595 -9.37 22.71 17.16
C GLN A 595 -10.78 22.38 17.65
N VAL A 596 -11.78 23.21 17.32
CA VAL A 596 -13.19 22.93 17.62
C VAL A 596 -13.63 21.62 16.95
N ALA A 597 -13.24 21.38 15.69
CA ALA A 597 -13.55 20.15 14.98
C ALA A 597 -12.90 18.91 15.62
N VAL A 598 -11.64 19.01 16.06
CA VAL A 598 -10.90 17.94 16.75
C VAL A 598 -11.56 17.57 18.07
N ASP A 599 -12.05 18.55 18.84
CA ASP A 599 -12.80 18.31 20.07
C ASP A 599 -14.28 17.95 19.82
N GLY A 600 -14.73 18.02 18.57
CA GLY A 600 -16.11 17.78 18.12
C GLY A 600 -16.74 16.49 18.64
N PRO A 601 -16.06 15.34 18.69
CA PRO A 601 -16.61 14.11 19.28
C PRO A 601 -16.81 14.16 20.81
N LYS A 602 -16.12 15.08 21.51
CA LYS A 602 -16.09 15.19 22.98
C LYS A 602 -16.83 16.44 23.50
N SER A 603 -17.40 17.25 22.60
CA SER A 603 -18.00 18.54 22.90
C SER A 603 -19.15 18.82 21.94
N ALA A 604 -20.19 19.50 22.41
CA ALA A 604 -21.29 19.99 21.56
C ALA A 604 -20.89 21.17 20.66
N ASN A 605 -19.74 21.82 20.91
CA ASN A 605 -19.23 22.91 20.09
C ASN A 605 -18.98 22.43 18.65
N ARG A 606 -19.31 23.26 17.67
CA ARG A 606 -19.09 22.95 16.25
C ARG A 606 -18.36 24.10 15.55
N PRO A 607 -17.57 23.78 14.51
CA PRO A 607 -16.95 24.81 13.70
C PRO A 607 -17.98 25.81 13.18
N ASN A 608 -17.63 27.09 13.17
CA ASN A 608 -18.48 28.15 12.70
C ASN A 608 -18.54 28.14 11.16
N THR A 609 -19.65 27.64 10.63
CA THR A 609 -19.88 27.52 9.18
C THR A 609 -19.77 28.86 8.44
N ALA A 610 -20.11 29.98 9.06
CA ALA A 610 -19.96 31.30 8.44
C ALA A 610 -18.48 31.68 8.25
N ILE A 611 -17.62 31.37 9.23
CA ILE A 611 -16.16 31.58 9.13
C ILE A 611 -15.58 30.65 8.08
N LEU A 612 -15.96 29.36 8.09
CA LEU A 612 -15.49 28.39 7.10
C LEU A 612 -15.87 28.79 5.67
N ASN A 613 -17.12 29.22 5.45
CA ASN A 613 -17.57 29.69 4.14
C ASN A 613 -16.85 30.98 3.74
N ALA A 614 -16.72 31.96 4.64
CA ALA A 614 -15.99 33.20 4.38
C ALA A 614 -14.55 32.93 3.93
N CYS A 615 -13.80 32.13 4.69
CA CYS A 615 -12.43 31.76 4.38
C CYS A 615 -12.32 30.99 3.05
N ARG A 616 -13.27 30.08 2.79
CA ARG A 616 -13.30 29.30 1.55
C ARG A 616 -13.48 30.19 0.32
N GLU A 617 -14.39 31.16 0.36
CA GLU A 617 -14.63 32.07 -0.76
C GLU A 617 -13.48 33.09 -0.89
N ILE A 618 -13.07 33.76 0.19
CA ILE A 618 -12.00 34.78 0.12
C ILE A 618 -10.66 34.19 -0.36
N GLY A 619 -10.31 32.99 0.09
CA GLY A 619 -9.11 32.29 -0.35
C GLY A 619 -9.30 31.46 -1.62
N GLY A 620 -10.42 31.61 -2.33
CA GLY A 620 -10.83 30.76 -3.45
C GLY A 620 -10.46 31.26 -4.85
N TYR A 621 -9.64 32.31 -4.95
CA TYR A 621 -9.31 32.97 -6.22
C TYR A 621 -8.48 32.12 -7.20
N GLN A 622 -7.85 31.04 -6.72
CA GLN A 622 -7.08 30.12 -7.54
C GLN A 622 -7.16 28.69 -6.99
N PRO A 623 -7.39 27.68 -7.85
CA PRO A 623 -7.33 26.28 -7.44
C PRO A 623 -5.90 25.86 -7.06
N VAL A 624 -5.82 24.90 -6.14
CA VAL A 624 -4.58 24.19 -5.78
C VAL A 624 -4.79 22.72 -6.16
N ALA A 625 -4.45 22.37 -7.40
CA ALA A 625 -4.87 21.13 -8.05
C ALA A 625 -4.42 19.86 -7.32
N TRP A 626 -3.24 19.88 -6.70
CA TRP A 626 -2.68 18.73 -6.02
C TRP A 626 -3.45 18.34 -4.74
N LEU A 627 -4.22 19.26 -4.12
CA LEU A 627 -5.00 18.95 -2.91
C LEU A 627 -6.07 17.89 -3.16
N SER A 628 -6.78 17.99 -4.29
CA SER A 628 -7.74 16.98 -4.73
C SER A 628 -7.06 15.84 -5.47
N GLY A 629 -6.03 16.13 -6.28
CA GLY A 629 -5.33 15.12 -7.08
C GLY A 629 -4.62 14.03 -6.26
N ARG A 630 -4.19 14.32 -5.03
CA ARG A 630 -3.54 13.34 -4.14
C ARG A 630 -4.51 12.34 -3.48
N ASP A 631 -5.82 12.62 -3.48
CA ASP A 631 -6.84 11.71 -2.94
C ASP A 631 -6.94 10.50 -3.87
N LYS A 632 -6.44 9.36 -3.39
CA LYS A 632 -6.38 8.11 -4.16
C LYS A 632 -7.76 7.48 -4.35
N SER A 633 -8.73 7.76 -3.48
CA SER A 633 -10.09 7.25 -3.63
C SER A 633 -10.77 7.86 -4.85
N ARG A 634 -10.48 9.15 -5.12
CA ARG A 634 -11.00 9.88 -6.28
C ARG A 634 -10.11 9.76 -7.51
N ASN A 635 -8.79 9.68 -7.33
CA ASN A 635 -7.81 9.74 -8.42
C ASN A 635 -6.84 8.53 -8.42
N PRO A 636 -7.32 7.28 -8.54
CA PRO A 636 -6.49 6.08 -8.45
C PRO A 636 -5.50 5.90 -9.60
N GLN A 637 -5.58 6.72 -10.66
CA GLN A 637 -4.72 6.65 -11.85
C GLN A 637 -3.47 7.54 -11.77
N VAL A 638 -3.41 8.45 -10.80
CA VAL A 638 -2.23 9.32 -10.59
C VAL A 638 -1.01 8.47 -10.26
N TYR A 639 0.09 8.72 -10.97
CA TYR A 639 1.33 7.94 -11.04
C TYR A 639 1.17 6.47 -11.49
N ARG A 640 0.02 6.10 -12.07
CA ARG A 640 -0.14 4.88 -12.88
C ARG A 640 -0.09 5.19 -14.36
N THR A 641 -0.92 6.13 -14.82
CA THR A 641 -1.07 6.48 -16.23
C THR A 641 -0.72 7.95 -16.52
N HIS A 642 -0.76 8.81 -15.50
CA HIS A 642 -0.38 10.22 -15.62
C HIS A 642 0.20 10.75 -14.29
N PRO A 643 1.05 11.80 -14.31
CA PRO A 643 1.59 12.40 -13.10
C PRO A 643 0.53 13.18 -12.29
N LEU A 644 0.88 13.58 -11.07
CA LEU A 644 0.07 14.48 -10.25
C LEU A 644 0.14 15.90 -10.84
N GLU A 645 -1.02 16.54 -10.99
CA GLU A 645 -1.11 17.89 -11.54
C GLU A 645 -0.57 18.94 -10.56
N SER A 646 0.27 19.84 -11.07
CA SER A 646 0.79 21.00 -10.35
C SER A 646 0.79 22.21 -11.28
N LYS A 647 0.15 23.29 -10.82
CA LYS A 647 -0.05 24.55 -11.56
C LYS A 647 0.36 25.78 -10.75
N ASN A 648 0.68 25.60 -9.47
CA ASN A 648 1.02 26.67 -8.53
C ASN A 648 2.53 26.66 -8.28
N TYR A 649 3.00 27.55 -7.39
CA TYR A 649 4.43 27.71 -7.09
C TYR A 649 4.78 27.41 -5.63
N SER A 650 3.92 26.70 -4.89
CA SER A 650 4.15 26.40 -3.47
C SER A 650 5.33 25.42 -3.27
N PRO A 651 5.82 25.25 -2.03
CA PRO A 651 6.85 24.23 -1.75
C PRO A 651 6.45 22.82 -2.18
N ILE A 652 5.15 22.50 -2.10
CA ILE A 652 4.63 21.21 -2.54
C ILE A 652 4.71 21.08 -4.07
N ASP A 653 4.39 22.14 -4.81
CA ASP A 653 4.49 22.15 -6.27
C ASP A 653 5.92 21.89 -6.75
N ARG A 654 6.93 22.41 -6.04
CA ARG A 654 8.34 22.11 -6.33
C ARG A 654 8.67 20.63 -6.11
N MET A 655 8.19 20.02 -5.02
CA MET A 655 8.36 18.58 -4.79
C MET A 655 7.65 17.72 -5.85
N ILE A 656 6.46 18.14 -6.28
CA ILE A 656 5.73 17.50 -7.39
C ILE A 656 6.54 17.62 -8.69
N GLY A 657 7.16 18.79 -8.94
CA GLY A 657 8.07 19.01 -10.07
C GLY A 657 9.19 17.97 -10.13
N VAL A 658 9.89 17.75 -9.01
CA VAL A 658 10.96 16.73 -8.91
C VAL A 658 10.44 15.33 -9.25
N ALA A 659 9.28 14.94 -8.71
CA ALA A 659 8.68 13.64 -8.99
C ALA A 659 8.29 13.51 -10.47
N ASN A 660 7.60 14.53 -11.01
CA ASN A 660 7.06 14.53 -12.37
C ASN A 660 8.15 14.55 -13.44
N GLU A 661 9.27 15.23 -13.19
CA GLU A 661 10.41 15.29 -14.13
C GLU A 661 11.02 13.90 -14.37
N LYS A 662 11.05 13.04 -13.33
CA LYS A 662 11.64 11.70 -13.40
C LYS A 662 10.62 10.59 -13.62
N TRP A 663 9.34 10.86 -13.40
CA TRP A 663 8.27 9.88 -13.57
C TRP A 663 8.09 9.50 -15.03
N GLN A 664 7.91 8.20 -15.27
CA GLN A 664 7.50 7.65 -16.57
C GLN A 664 6.51 6.51 -16.33
N GLU A 665 5.61 6.27 -17.27
CA GLU A 665 4.75 5.09 -17.21
C GLU A 665 5.61 3.82 -17.24
N ASN A 666 5.40 2.94 -16.26
CA ASN A 666 6.19 1.74 -16.11
C ASN A 666 5.88 0.72 -17.21
N ARG A 667 6.89 -0.03 -17.63
CA ARG A 667 6.75 -1.07 -18.68
C ARG A 667 6.69 -2.49 -18.10
N LEU A 668 6.15 -2.62 -16.88
CA LEU A 668 6.06 -3.92 -16.21
C LEU A 668 4.95 -4.76 -16.86
N ILE A 669 5.35 -5.87 -17.47
CA ILE A 669 4.48 -6.81 -18.19
C ILE A 669 4.42 -8.11 -17.39
N SER A 670 3.20 -8.61 -17.17
CA SER A 670 2.98 -9.91 -16.55
C SER A 670 2.89 -11.03 -17.57
N ARG A 671 3.33 -12.24 -17.21
CA ARG A 671 3.04 -13.46 -17.99
C ARG A 671 1.61 -13.94 -17.71
N PRO A 672 0.95 -14.64 -18.66
CA PRO A 672 -0.33 -15.28 -18.41
C PRO A 672 -0.27 -16.26 -17.22
N VAL A 673 -1.32 -16.29 -16.38
CA VAL A 673 -1.27 -17.08 -15.12
C VAL A 673 -1.14 -18.59 -15.35
N HIS A 674 -1.68 -19.14 -16.46
CA HIS A 674 -1.57 -20.58 -16.72
C HIS A 674 -0.13 -21.06 -16.92
N GLN A 675 0.79 -20.18 -17.29
CA GLN A 675 2.22 -20.50 -17.39
C GLN A 675 2.88 -20.75 -16.02
N PHE A 676 2.19 -20.43 -14.93
CA PHE A 676 2.65 -20.71 -13.57
C PHE A 676 2.00 -21.97 -13.00
N ARG A 677 1.12 -22.65 -13.75
CA ARG A 677 0.36 -23.81 -13.27
C ARG A 677 1.25 -24.93 -12.72
N GLU A 678 2.38 -25.19 -13.38
CA GLU A 678 3.35 -26.23 -13.00
C GLU A 678 4.30 -25.79 -11.85
N PHE A 679 4.05 -24.65 -11.20
CA PHE A 679 4.78 -24.26 -10.00
C PHE A 679 4.54 -25.25 -8.85
N PHE A 680 3.32 -25.82 -8.80
CA PHE A 680 3.01 -26.99 -7.98
C PHE A 680 2.86 -28.24 -8.85
N PRO A 681 3.18 -29.43 -8.31
CA PRO A 681 2.91 -30.68 -9.00
C PRO A 681 1.41 -30.98 -9.05
N SER A 682 0.98 -31.64 -10.12
CA SER A 682 -0.42 -32.08 -10.29
C SER A 682 -0.91 -32.93 -9.12
N VAL A 683 -2.09 -32.59 -8.60
CA VAL A 683 -2.74 -33.32 -7.51
C VAL A 683 -3.50 -34.51 -8.07
N LYS A 684 -3.21 -35.70 -7.55
CA LYS A 684 -3.87 -36.96 -7.95
C LYS A 684 -5.14 -37.26 -7.15
N ASN A 685 -5.35 -36.58 -6.03
CA ASN A 685 -6.49 -36.78 -5.14
C ASN A 685 -7.73 -35.99 -5.63
N PRO A 686 -8.78 -36.65 -6.13
CA PRO A 686 -9.96 -35.96 -6.65
C PRO A 686 -10.76 -35.24 -5.57
N ASN A 687 -10.82 -35.78 -4.34
CA ASN A 687 -11.56 -35.17 -3.23
C ASN A 687 -10.96 -33.80 -2.84
N LEU A 688 -9.63 -33.71 -2.74
CA LEU A 688 -8.97 -32.43 -2.46
C LEU A 688 -9.12 -31.43 -3.62
N THR A 689 -9.26 -31.91 -4.86
CA THR A 689 -9.51 -31.06 -6.03
C THR A 689 -10.92 -30.46 -5.99
N GLU A 690 -11.90 -31.23 -5.52
CA GLU A 690 -13.29 -30.78 -5.31
C GLU A 690 -13.37 -29.75 -4.17
N ILE A 691 -12.78 -30.06 -3.00
CA ILE A 691 -12.68 -29.12 -1.86
C ILE A 691 -12.00 -27.81 -2.29
N ALA A 692 -10.91 -27.89 -3.06
CA ALA A 692 -10.25 -26.70 -3.60
C ALA A 692 -11.16 -25.90 -4.54
N GLY A 693 -12.04 -26.57 -5.29
CA GLY A 693 -13.06 -25.94 -6.11
C GLY A 693 -14.06 -25.16 -5.26
N GLU A 694 -14.62 -25.80 -4.21
CA GLU A 694 -15.58 -25.18 -3.29
C GLU A 694 -14.98 -23.97 -2.54
N ILE A 695 -13.75 -24.09 -2.04
CA ILE A 695 -13.04 -23.00 -1.39
C ILE A 695 -12.87 -21.81 -2.34
N LYS A 696 -12.49 -22.09 -3.59
CA LYS A 696 -12.30 -21.07 -4.61
C LYS A 696 -13.62 -20.35 -4.95
N GLU A 697 -14.71 -21.08 -5.12
CA GLU A 697 -16.02 -20.47 -5.41
C GLU A 697 -16.49 -19.61 -4.22
N THR A 698 -16.41 -20.14 -3.00
CA THR A 698 -16.79 -19.40 -1.78
C THR A 698 -15.99 -18.11 -1.62
N TYR A 699 -14.66 -18.18 -1.80
CA TYR A 699 -13.79 -17.01 -1.73
C TYR A 699 -14.10 -15.98 -2.83
N ASN A 700 -14.35 -16.44 -4.05
CA ASN A 700 -14.72 -15.56 -5.15
C ASN A 700 -16.08 -14.88 -4.92
N ASP A 701 -17.02 -15.55 -4.25
CA ASP A 701 -18.32 -14.97 -3.91
C ASP A 701 -18.17 -13.81 -2.92
N TYR A 702 -17.34 -13.94 -1.88
CA TYR A 702 -17.01 -12.83 -0.98
C TYR A 702 -16.40 -11.65 -1.74
N LEU A 703 -15.37 -11.90 -2.57
CA LEU A 703 -14.73 -10.84 -3.35
C LEU A 703 -15.67 -10.19 -4.36
N LYS A 704 -16.54 -10.97 -5.00
CA LYS A 704 -17.53 -10.47 -5.95
C LYS A 704 -18.53 -9.57 -5.23
N LYS A 705 -19.05 -10.00 -4.07
CA LYS A 705 -19.96 -9.19 -3.23
C LYS A 705 -19.32 -7.85 -2.87
N ALA A 706 -18.12 -7.86 -2.28
CA ALA A 706 -17.43 -6.64 -1.87
C ALA A 706 -17.16 -5.70 -3.06
N ARG A 707 -16.62 -6.23 -4.16
CA ARG A 707 -16.32 -5.42 -5.36
C ARG A 707 -17.55 -4.85 -6.03
N THR A 708 -18.61 -5.65 -6.19
CA THR A 708 -19.86 -5.15 -6.77
C THR A 708 -20.39 -3.97 -5.96
N LEU A 709 -20.30 -4.03 -4.63
CA LEU A 709 -20.66 -2.89 -3.77
C LEU A 709 -19.70 -1.70 -3.93
N THR A 710 -18.39 -1.93 -3.95
CA THR A 710 -17.38 -0.86 -4.15
C THR A 710 -17.55 -0.16 -5.51
N ASP A 711 -17.71 -0.92 -6.59
CA ASP A 711 -17.87 -0.40 -7.95
C ASP A 711 -19.18 0.41 -8.04
N LEU A 712 -20.28 -0.14 -7.52
CA LEU A 712 -21.57 0.58 -7.46
C LEU A 712 -21.47 1.87 -6.64
N LYS A 713 -20.81 1.84 -5.47
CA LYS A 713 -20.61 3.04 -4.65
C LYS A 713 -19.76 4.08 -5.37
N THR A 714 -18.74 3.65 -6.13
CA THR A 714 -17.86 4.54 -6.88
C THR A 714 -18.59 5.19 -8.06
N GLU A 715 -19.36 4.40 -8.80
CA GLU A 715 -20.19 4.88 -9.94
C GLU A 715 -21.40 5.70 -9.48
N HIS A 716 -21.94 5.38 -8.31
CA HIS A 716 -23.14 5.98 -7.75
C HIS A 716 -22.94 6.28 -6.24
N PRO A 717 -22.22 7.36 -5.87
CA PRO A 717 -21.95 7.70 -4.46
C PRO A 717 -23.21 7.88 -3.60
N GLU A 718 -24.34 8.23 -4.24
CA GLU A 718 -25.65 8.37 -3.60
C GLU A 718 -26.18 7.05 -2.99
N LEU A 719 -25.67 5.88 -3.42
CA LEU A 719 -26.08 4.56 -2.92
C LEU A 719 -25.52 4.22 -1.54
N ILE A 720 -24.81 5.14 -0.90
CA ILE A 720 -24.52 5.04 0.54
C ILE A 720 -25.82 4.97 1.37
N GLU A 721 -26.90 5.52 0.84
CA GLU A 721 -28.26 5.41 1.38
C GLU A 721 -29.00 4.19 0.83
N PRO A 722 -30.06 3.73 1.52
CA PRO A 722 -31.03 2.82 0.92
C PRO A 722 -31.55 3.33 -0.43
N TYR A 723 -31.65 2.42 -1.38
CA TYR A 723 -32.00 2.74 -2.76
C TYR A 723 -32.89 1.67 -3.38
N ILE A 724 -33.60 2.02 -4.45
CA ILE A 724 -34.38 1.06 -5.25
C ILE A 724 -33.60 0.80 -6.53
N GLU A 725 -33.23 -0.46 -6.75
CA GLU A 725 -32.72 -0.92 -8.04
C GLU A 725 -33.90 -1.24 -8.95
N VAL A 726 -34.02 -0.49 -10.06
CA VAL A 726 -35.08 -0.68 -11.04
C VAL A 726 -34.49 -1.27 -12.31
N THR A 727 -34.97 -2.44 -12.70
CA THR A 727 -34.61 -3.12 -13.95
C THR A 727 -35.73 -2.98 -14.97
N SER A 728 -35.43 -2.37 -16.11
CA SER A 728 -36.37 -2.23 -17.24
C SER A 728 -36.75 -3.59 -17.81
N ALA A 729 -38.05 -3.91 -17.88
CA ALA A 729 -38.52 -5.15 -18.49
C ALA A 729 -38.12 -5.28 -19.97
N THR A 730 -38.08 -4.16 -20.71
CA THR A 730 -37.77 -4.16 -22.15
C THR A 730 -36.27 -4.21 -22.43
N SER A 731 -35.47 -3.38 -21.76
CA SER A 731 -34.05 -3.22 -22.09
C SER A 731 -33.10 -3.99 -21.18
N GLN A 732 -33.60 -4.52 -20.06
CA GLN A 732 -32.82 -5.13 -18.98
C GLN A 732 -31.76 -4.20 -18.36
N ARG A 733 -31.79 -2.90 -18.70
CA ARG A 733 -30.93 -1.88 -18.10
C ARG A 733 -31.42 -1.53 -16.71
N LYS A 734 -30.48 -1.14 -15.84
CA LYS A 734 -30.73 -0.77 -14.46
C LYS A 734 -30.64 0.74 -14.28
N ILE A 735 -31.55 1.29 -13.48
CA ILE A 735 -31.42 2.63 -12.92
C ILE A 735 -31.57 2.53 -11.40
N TYR A 736 -31.02 3.50 -10.69
CA TYR A 736 -31.12 3.55 -9.24
C TYR A 736 -31.95 4.74 -8.80
N LEU A 737 -32.92 4.47 -7.92
CA LEU A 737 -33.70 5.51 -7.25
C LEU A 737 -33.13 5.75 -5.85
N THR A 738 -32.81 6.99 -5.55
CA THR A 738 -32.15 7.45 -4.32
C THR A 738 -33.06 8.43 -3.58
N ARG A 739 -32.64 8.90 -2.39
CA ARG A 739 -33.39 9.85 -1.55
C ARG A 739 -34.81 9.37 -1.24
N LEU A 740 -34.94 8.07 -0.95
CA LEU A 740 -36.21 7.40 -0.72
C LEU A 740 -36.96 7.98 0.50
N ASP A 741 -36.22 8.52 1.46
CA ASP A 741 -36.73 9.21 2.65
C ASP A 741 -37.38 10.55 2.32
N ARG A 742 -36.91 11.26 1.29
CA ARG A 742 -37.47 12.56 0.87
C ARG A 742 -38.66 12.45 -0.06
N PHE A 743 -38.65 11.44 -0.92
CA PHE A 743 -39.65 11.28 -1.98
C PHE A 743 -40.57 10.09 -1.71
N GLY A 744 -40.95 9.85 -0.46
CA GLY A 744 -42.00 8.88 -0.07
C GLY A 744 -41.71 7.41 -0.33
N GLY A 745 -40.53 7.06 -0.86
CA GLY A 745 -40.15 5.69 -1.21
C GLY A 745 -40.17 4.75 -0.01
N LEU A 746 -39.58 5.15 1.12
CA LEU A 746 -39.52 4.32 2.34
C LEU A 746 -40.89 4.07 2.98
N GLU A 747 -41.82 5.03 2.85
CA GLU A 747 -43.14 5.01 3.50
C GLU A 747 -44.24 4.45 2.59
N SER A 748 -43.96 4.31 1.29
CA SER A 748 -44.94 3.93 0.25
C SER A 748 -45.56 2.53 0.40
N GLY A 749 -45.10 1.69 1.32
CA GLY A 749 -45.58 0.31 1.51
C GLY A 749 -45.28 -0.65 0.35
N LEU A 750 -44.69 -0.18 -0.75
CA LEU A 750 -44.37 -0.96 -1.96
C LEU A 750 -43.24 -1.96 -1.79
N LEU A 751 -42.51 -1.83 -0.70
CA LEU A 751 -41.13 -2.28 -0.61
C LEU A 751 -41.04 -3.31 0.49
N ASN A 752 -41.45 -4.54 0.19
CA ASN A 752 -41.00 -5.68 0.98
C ASN A 752 -39.50 -5.85 0.70
N PRO A 753 -38.60 -5.61 1.66
CA PRO A 753 -37.17 -5.57 1.40
C PRO A 753 -36.70 -6.89 0.79
N ASN A 754 -35.76 -6.83 -0.17
CA ASN A 754 -35.22 -7.99 -0.89
C ASN A 754 -36.22 -8.84 -1.70
N LYS A 755 -37.46 -8.40 -1.90
CA LYS A 755 -38.38 -9.03 -2.85
C LYS A 755 -38.65 -8.11 -4.04
N PRO A 756 -38.43 -8.58 -5.28
CA PRO A 756 -38.79 -7.80 -6.45
C PRO A 756 -40.31 -7.58 -6.50
N CYS A 757 -40.70 -6.34 -6.76
CA CYS A 757 -42.06 -5.98 -7.13
C CYS A 757 -42.09 -5.42 -8.55
N THR A 758 -43.22 -5.54 -9.21
CA THR A 758 -43.43 -5.00 -10.55
C THR A 758 -44.09 -3.62 -10.42
N LEU A 759 -43.49 -2.59 -11.02
CA LEU A 759 -43.98 -1.22 -10.94
C LEU A 759 -43.97 -0.55 -12.33
N ASP A 760 -44.99 0.28 -12.56
CA ASP A 760 -45.01 1.23 -13.66
C ASP A 760 -44.47 2.57 -13.14
N LEU A 761 -43.40 3.07 -13.77
CA LEU A 761 -42.72 4.30 -13.38
C LEU A 761 -42.77 5.33 -14.50
N ARG A 762 -43.07 6.58 -14.16
CA ARG A 762 -42.96 7.74 -15.03
C ARG A 762 -41.82 8.63 -14.55
N VAL A 763 -40.90 8.95 -15.45
CA VAL A 763 -39.77 9.85 -15.19
C VAL A 763 -40.24 11.28 -15.40
N VAL A 764 -40.10 12.14 -14.39
CA VAL A 764 -40.49 13.54 -14.42
C VAL A 764 -39.32 14.44 -14.03
N LYS A 765 -39.41 15.74 -14.34
CA LYS A 765 -38.42 16.71 -13.85
C LYS A 765 -38.59 16.89 -12.34
N ASN A 766 -37.49 17.04 -11.63
CA ASN A 766 -37.55 17.46 -10.24
C ASN A 766 -37.96 18.94 -10.15
N THR A 767 -39.23 19.17 -9.85
CA THR A 767 -39.78 20.51 -9.57
C THR A 767 -40.14 20.68 -8.09
N ILE A 768 -39.91 19.63 -7.27
CA ILE A 768 -40.29 19.61 -5.85
C ILE A 768 -39.15 20.23 -5.02
N GLU A 769 -37.91 19.76 -5.23
CA GLU A 769 -36.71 20.26 -4.56
C GLU A 769 -35.65 20.59 -5.64
N PRO A 770 -35.76 21.72 -6.37
CA PRO A 770 -34.85 22.05 -7.47
C PRO A 770 -33.39 22.27 -7.02
N GLU A 771 -33.16 22.45 -5.73
CA GLU A 771 -31.84 22.66 -5.12
C GLU A 771 -31.00 21.39 -4.97
N ILE A 772 -31.62 20.19 -5.01
CA ILE A 772 -30.85 18.94 -4.99
C ILE A 772 -30.26 18.67 -6.39
N PRO A 773 -29.04 18.09 -6.49
CA PRO A 773 -28.39 17.84 -7.79
C PRO A 773 -29.18 16.93 -8.73
N ASN A 774 -30.05 16.07 -8.19
CA ASN A 774 -30.85 15.13 -8.97
C ASN A 774 -31.94 15.89 -9.76
N THR A 775 -31.80 15.93 -11.09
CA THR A 775 -32.70 16.69 -11.98
C THR A 775 -33.99 15.95 -12.34
N LEU A 776 -34.08 14.63 -12.08
CA LEU A 776 -35.21 13.78 -12.44
C LEU A 776 -35.73 12.99 -11.23
N LEU A 777 -37.04 12.78 -11.17
CA LEU A 777 -37.73 11.94 -10.19
C LEU A 777 -38.43 10.77 -10.89
N ALA A 778 -38.58 9.65 -10.18
CA ALA A 778 -39.44 8.54 -10.59
C ALA A 778 -40.77 8.63 -9.83
N VAL A 779 -41.86 8.68 -10.58
CA VAL A 779 -43.23 8.65 -10.06
C VAL A 779 -43.82 7.28 -10.35
N ALA A 780 -44.26 6.58 -9.31
CA ALA A 780 -44.90 5.28 -9.44
C ALA A 780 -46.41 5.40 -9.31
N THR A 781 -47.15 4.56 -10.05
CA THR A 781 -48.59 4.41 -9.89
C THR A 781 -48.89 3.26 -8.93
N LEU A 782 -49.43 3.57 -7.76
CA LEU A 782 -49.56 2.63 -6.64
C LEU A 782 -51.02 2.41 -6.28
N ASN A 783 -51.38 1.20 -5.84
CA ASN A 783 -52.69 0.94 -5.28
C ASN A 783 -52.63 1.07 -3.75
N ILE A 784 -53.17 2.16 -3.22
CA ILE A 784 -53.25 2.46 -1.79
C ILE A 784 -54.74 2.58 -1.45
N ASP A 785 -55.23 1.76 -0.51
CA ASP A 785 -56.64 1.73 -0.08
C ASP A 785 -57.65 1.64 -1.25
N GLU A 786 -57.39 0.72 -2.20
CA GLU A 786 -58.20 0.50 -3.42
C GLU A 786 -58.26 1.70 -4.39
N LYS A 787 -57.38 2.70 -4.23
CA LYS A 787 -57.22 3.84 -5.14
C LYS A 787 -55.84 3.86 -5.78
N LEU A 788 -55.82 4.13 -7.09
CA LEU A 788 -54.58 4.38 -7.82
C LEU A 788 -54.07 5.79 -7.52
N VAL A 789 -52.91 5.89 -6.91
CA VAL A 789 -52.24 7.14 -6.56
C VAL A 789 -50.90 7.19 -7.29
N GLU A 790 -50.67 8.27 -8.03
CA GLU A 790 -49.34 8.58 -8.55
C GLU A 790 -48.55 9.36 -7.49
N GLN A 791 -47.42 8.82 -7.04
CA GLN A 791 -46.53 9.54 -6.14
C GLN A 791 -45.06 9.35 -6.53
N PRO A 792 -44.21 10.36 -6.29
CA PRO A 792 -42.76 10.15 -6.30
C PRO A 792 -42.39 8.98 -5.40
N VAL A 793 -41.42 8.17 -5.82
CA VAL A 793 -40.88 7.05 -5.04
C VAL A 793 -39.36 7.11 -4.89
N GLY A 794 -38.72 8.14 -5.46
CA GLY A 794 -37.29 8.39 -5.38
C GLY A 794 -36.78 9.35 -6.46
N ALA A 795 -35.64 9.98 -6.19
CA ALA A 795 -34.88 10.71 -7.19
C ALA A 795 -34.05 9.74 -8.05
N ILE A 796 -33.84 10.03 -9.33
CA ILE A 796 -32.97 9.18 -10.17
C ILE A 796 -31.52 9.57 -9.91
N ALA A 797 -30.65 8.59 -9.65
CA ALA A 797 -29.23 8.82 -9.42
C ALA A 797 -28.60 9.59 -10.59
N THR A 798 -27.76 10.59 -10.28
CA THR A 798 -27.21 11.52 -11.28
C THR A 798 -26.47 10.78 -12.41
N SER A 799 -25.64 9.81 -12.05
CA SER A 799 -24.91 8.98 -13.01
C SER A 799 -25.81 8.03 -13.81
N SER A 800 -26.96 7.58 -13.28
CA SER A 800 -27.95 6.84 -14.09
C SER A 800 -28.59 7.72 -15.17
N VAL A 801 -28.81 9.02 -14.89
CA VAL A 801 -29.30 9.98 -15.87
C VAL A 801 -28.30 10.17 -17.00
N GLU A 802 -27.02 10.34 -16.65
CA GLU A 802 -25.93 10.52 -17.61
C GLU A 802 -25.68 9.25 -18.45
N GLN A 803 -25.50 8.10 -17.80
CA GLN A 803 -25.18 6.82 -18.44
C GLN A 803 -26.24 6.37 -19.46
N HIS A 804 -27.49 6.74 -19.24
CA HIS A 804 -28.61 6.34 -20.09
C HIS A 804 -29.29 7.50 -20.83
N ASN A 805 -28.74 8.72 -20.71
CA ASN A 805 -29.28 9.95 -21.30
C ASN A 805 -30.81 10.08 -21.05
N LEU A 806 -31.21 9.84 -19.79
CA LEU A 806 -32.62 9.82 -19.39
C LEU A 806 -33.22 11.22 -19.49
N LYS A 807 -34.49 11.28 -19.91
CA LYS A 807 -35.25 12.53 -20.04
C LYS A 807 -36.63 12.37 -19.42
N ALA A 808 -37.16 13.47 -18.89
CA ALA A 808 -38.53 13.52 -18.42
C ALA A 808 -39.53 13.14 -19.53
N GLY A 809 -40.63 12.49 -19.16
CA GLY A 809 -41.67 11.97 -20.06
C GLY A 809 -41.47 10.51 -20.48
N ARG A 810 -40.36 9.86 -20.08
CA ARG A 810 -40.15 8.41 -20.27
C ARG A 810 -40.99 7.61 -19.26
N SER A 811 -41.52 6.47 -19.68
CA SER A 811 -42.15 5.50 -18.79
C SER A 811 -41.44 4.16 -18.84
N LEU A 812 -41.34 3.50 -17.69
CA LEU A 812 -40.88 2.12 -17.53
C LEU A 812 -42.08 1.29 -17.10
N ILE A 813 -42.62 0.50 -18.02
CA ILE A 813 -43.79 -0.34 -17.78
C ILE A 813 -43.32 -1.72 -17.31
N GLN A 814 -43.97 -2.24 -16.28
CA GLN A 814 -43.67 -3.52 -15.65
C GLN A 814 -42.21 -3.68 -15.24
N ALA A 815 -41.57 -2.60 -14.78
CA ALA A 815 -40.19 -2.67 -14.32
C ALA A 815 -40.10 -3.48 -13.02
N SER A 816 -39.05 -4.30 -12.91
CA SER A 816 -38.75 -4.99 -11.65
C SER A 816 -38.02 -4.02 -10.73
N ALA A 817 -38.57 -3.76 -9.55
CA ALA A 817 -37.97 -2.89 -8.55
C ALA A 817 -37.63 -3.69 -7.29
N ILE A 818 -36.41 -3.54 -6.78
CA ILE A 818 -35.94 -4.18 -5.55
C ILE A 818 -35.31 -3.12 -4.65
N THR A 819 -35.81 -3.00 -3.43
CA THR A 819 -35.17 -2.16 -2.40
C THR A 819 -33.92 -2.83 -1.87
N ARG A 820 -32.84 -2.07 -1.82
CA ARG A 820 -31.53 -2.49 -1.34
C ARG A 820 -31.09 -1.61 -0.17
N PRO A 821 -30.44 -2.19 0.85
CA PRO A 821 -29.80 -1.41 1.91
C PRO A 821 -28.65 -0.59 1.37
N GLY A 822 -28.30 0.46 2.12
CA GLY A 822 -27.19 1.35 1.79
C GLY A 822 -25.86 0.62 1.65
N ILE A 823 -24.97 1.22 0.85
CA ILE A 823 -23.62 0.73 0.61
C ILE A 823 -22.64 1.60 1.41
N THR A 824 -22.58 1.35 2.72
CA THR A 824 -21.64 2.01 3.64
C THR A 824 -20.24 1.40 3.56
N ASP A 825 -19.23 2.14 4.04
CA ASP A 825 -17.87 1.60 4.18
C ASP A 825 -17.84 0.41 5.15
N GLY A 826 -18.49 0.54 6.31
CA GLY A 826 -18.58 -0.52 7.32
C GLY A 826 -19.20 -1.82 6.79
N ARG A 827 -20.17 -1.73 5.87
CA ARG A 827 -20.72 -2.90 5.19
C ARG A 827 -19.70 -3.60 4.28
N ILE A 828 -18.90 -2.83 3.53
CA ILE A 828 -17.85 -3.38 2.66
C ILE A 828 -16.72 -3.99 3.50
N GLU A 829 -16.30 -3.29 4.56
CA GLU A 829 -15.30 -3.73 5.54
C GLU A 829 -15.73 -5.01 6.27
N GLY A 830 -17.01 -5.10 6.66
CA GLY A 830 -17.59 -6.30 7.27
C GLY A 830 -17.49 -7.53 6.36
N ILE A 831 -17.71 -7.39 5.05
CA ILE A 831 -17.52 -8.49 4.08
C ILE A 831 -16.06 -8.94 4.02
N TYR A 832 -15.11 -8.01 4.05
CA TYR A 832 -13.68 -8.34 4.08
C TYR A 832 -13.28 -9.01 5.40
N SER A 833 -13.85 -8.58 6.52
CA SER A 833 -13.63 -9.19 7.83
C SER A 833 -14.12 -10.65 7.89
N GLU A 834 -15.32 -10.94 7.36
CA GLU A 834 -15.80 -12.32 7.23
C GLU A 834 -14.92 -13.16 6.30
N LEU A 835 -14.43 -12.57 5.21
CA LEU A 835 -13.50 -13.24 4.31
C LEU A 835 -12.19 -13.62 5.02
N ASP A 836 -11.65 -12.72 5.84
CA ASP A 836 -10.44 -12.99 6.62
C ASP A 836 -10.69 -14.05 7.70
N GLU A 837 -11.87 -14.07 8.33
CA GLU A 837 -12.26 -15.14 9.25
C GLU A 837 -12.38 -16.49 8.54
N TYR A 838 -13.04 -16.52 7.38
CA TYR A 838 -13.13 -17.72 6.54
C TYR A 838 -11.75 -18.26 6.18
N VAL A 839 -10.83 -17.40 5.76
CA VAL A 839 -9.43 -17.77 5.45
C VAL A 839 -8.71 -18.31 6.70
N ASN A 840 -8.86 -17.67 7.86
CA ASN A 840 -8.24 -18.12 9.10
C ASN A 840 -8.79 -19.47 9.57
N MET A 841 -10.10 -19.70 9.43
CA MET A 841 -10.78 -20.94 9.75
C MET A 841 -10.24 -22.10 8.89
N LEU A 842 -10.16 -21.91 7.57
CA LEU A 842 -9.61 -22.93 6.67
C LEU A 842 -8.16 -23.29 7.01
N ARG A 843 -7.34 -22.29 7.36
CA ARG A 843 -5.96 -22.54 7.81
C ARG A 843 -5.89 -23.41 9.06
N GLN A 844 -6.81 -23.26 10.00
CA GLN A 844 -6.79 -24.02 11.26
C GLN A 844 -7.31 -25.47 11.10
N GLN A 845 -8.24 -25.71 10.17
CA GLN A 845 -8.91 -27.01 10.03
C GLN A 845 -8.05 -28.10 9.40
N HIS A 846 -7.07 -27.77 8.56
CA HIS A 846 -6.27 -28.78 7.85
C HIS A 846 -4.91 -29.04 8.53
N PRO A 847 -4.49 -30.30 8.71
CA PRO A 847 -3.14 -30.65 9.17
C PRO A 847 -2.08 -30.34 8.10
N VAL A 848 -0.82 -30.12 8.51
CA VAL A 848 0.28 -29.62 7.65
C VAL A 848 0.47 -30.42 6.35
N ASN A 849 0.36 -31.75 6.40
CA ASN A 849 0.55 -32.60 5.21
C ASN A 849 -0.58 -32.46 4.19
N GLU A 850 -1.82 -32.26 4.64
CA GLU A 850 -2.97 -32.02 3.76
C GLU A 850 -2.95 -30.60 3.16
N ARG A 851 -2.43 -29.61 3.91
CA ARG A 851 -2.30 -28.23 3.42
C ARG A 851 -1.47 -28.14 2.15
N ARG A 852 -0.39 -28.91 2.04
CA ARG A 852 0.48 -28.88 0.85
C ARG A 852 -0.24 -29.40 -0.40
N GLU A 853 -0.96 -30.52 -0.29
CA GLU A 853 -1.74 -31.06 -1.42
C GLU A 853 -2.93 -30.16 -1.75
N LEU A 854 -3.60 -29.59 -0.75
CA LEU A 854 -4.69 -28.63 -0.95
C LEU A 854 -4.19 -27.33 -1.60
N ALA A 855 -3.04 -26.80 -1.19
CA ALA A 855 -2.40 -25.65 -1.81
C ALA A 855 -2.08 -25.91 -3.29
N ALA A 856 -1.55 -27.09 -3.62
CA ALA A 856 -1.33 -27.50 -5.00
C ALA A 856 -2.65 -27.58 -5.79
N ALA A 857 -3.71 -28.18 -5.22
CA ALA A 857 -5.01 -28.29 -5.87
C ALA A 857 -5.63 -26.92 -6.15
N LEU A 858 -5.59 -26.02 -5.16
CA LEU A 858 -6.03 -24.63 -5.29
C LEU A 858 -5.21 -23.87 -6.32
N TRP A 859 -3.90 -24.05 -6.33
CA TRP A 859 -3.00 -23.43 -7.31
C TRP A 859 -3.41 -23.85 -8.74
N HIS A 860 -3.57 -25.14 -9.00
CA HIS A 860 -4.01 -25.62 -10.32
C HIS A 860 -5.41 -25.13 -10.70
N ASN A 861 -6.34 -25.06 -9.74
CA ASN A 861 -7.69 -24.53 -9.96
C ASN A 861 -7.69 -23.02 -10.23
N ALA A 862 -6.71 -22.29 -9.72
CA ALA A 862 -6.59 -20.84 -9.86
C ALA A 862 -5.80 -20.40 -11.12
N HIS A 863 -4.93 -21.27 -11.65
CA HIS A 863 -4.05 -20.99 -12.80
C HIS A 863 -4.47 -21.76 -14.07
N THR A 864 -5.67 -21.50 -14.59
CA THR A 864 -6.20 -22.08 -15.86
C THR A 864 -6.08 -21.10 -17.02
N ARG A 865 -6.71 -21.27 -18.20
CA ARG A 865 -6.65 -20.30 -19.34
C ARG A 865 -7.77 -19.23 -19.40
N ASP A 866 -8.65 -19.19 -18.41
CA ASP A 866 -9.89 -18.40 -18.40
C ASP A 866 -9.64 -16.86 -18.27
N GLU A 867 -10.40 -16.00 -18.93
CA GLU A 867 -10.03 -14.58 -19.15
C GLU A 867 -10.01 -13.68 -17.88
N TYR A 868 -10.55 -14.12 -16.74
CA TYR A 868 -10.79 -13.31 -15.53
C TYR A 868 -9.74 -13.45 -14.39
N GLN A 869 -8.46 -13.63 -14.72
CA GLN A 869 -7.60 -14.48 -13.87
C GLN A 869 -6.64 -13.86 -12.86
N THR A 870 -6.22 -12.59 -12.99
CA THR A 870 -5.19 -12.03 -12.09
C THR A 870 -5.60 -12.06 -10.61
N LYS A 871 -6.91 -11.99 -10.33
CA LYS A 871 -7.48 -11.97 -8.97
C LYS A 871 -7.87 -13.36 -8.43
N LYS A 872 -8.03 -14.39 -9.28
CA LYS A 872 -8.31 -15.78 -8.87
C LYS A 872 -7.03 -16.50 -8.40
N ALA A 873 -5.89 -16.20 -9.04
CA ALA A 873 -4.56 -16.68 -8.64
C ALA A 873 -4.13 -16.21 -7.23
N LEU A 874 -4.73 -15.12 -6.73
CA LEU A 874 -4.48 -14.54 -5.41
C LEU A 874 -4.80 -15.50 -4.24
N LEU A 875 -5.77 -16.40 -4.46
CA LEU A 875 -6.32 -17.27 -3.44
C LEU A 875 -5.24 -18.14 -2.79
N ALA A 876 -4.38 -18.77 -3.61
CA ALA A 876 -3.33 -19.63 -3.11
C ALA A 876 -2.29 -18.86 -2.27
N PHE A 877 -1.89 -17.67 -2.72
CA PHE A 877 -1.01 -16.77 -1.95
C PHE A 877 -1.63 -16.35 -0.62
N LYS A 878 -2.95 -16.17 -0.56
CA LYS A 878 -3.65 -15.75 0.64
C LYS A 878 -3.96 -16.89 1.60
N LEU A 879 -4.32 -18.09 1.16
CA LEU A 879 -4.62 -19.18 2.09
C LEU A 879 -3.37 -19.91 2.57
N PHE A 880 -2.42 -20.16 1.67
CA PHE A 880 -1.27 -21.02 1.90
C PHE A 880 0.06 -20.33 1.54
N PRO A 881 0.33 -19.14 2.12
CA PRO A 881 1.54 -18.38 1.81
C PRO A 881 2.81 -19.17 2.16
N ASP A 882 2.80 -19.89 3.27
CA ASP A 882 3.96 -20.64 3.76
C ASP A 882 4.29 -21.79 2.81
N GLU A 883 3.28 -22.49 2.29
CA GLU A 883 3.44 -23.57 1.33
C GLU A 883 3.95 -23.05 -0.03
N VAL A 884 3.49 -21.88 -0.47
CA VAL A 884 4.01 -21.21 -1.68
C VAL A 884 5.47 -20.80 -1.45
N ILE A 885 5.80 -20.22 -0.31
CA ILE A 885 7.16 -19.81 0.06
C ILE A 885 8.10 -21.02 0.10
N GLN A 886 7.70 -22.13 0.71
CA GLN A 886 8.50 -23.36 0.74
C GLN A 886 8.81 -23.88 -0.68
N GLN A 887 7.85 -23.76 -1.60
CA GLN A 887 8.00 -24.20 -2.98
C GLN A 887 9.01 -23.35 -3.77
N LEU A 888 9.27 -22.10 -3.37
CA LEU A 888 10.26 -21.21 -3.99
C LEU A 888 11.72 -21.62 -3.77
N SER A 889 11.99 -22.44 -2.76
CA SER A 889 13.35 -22.91 -2.42
C SER A 889 14.03 -23.75 -3.52
N LYS A 890 13.26 -24.21 -4.50
CA LYS A 890 13.73 -25.02 -5.63
C LYS A 890 13.17 -24.48 -6.94
N LEU A 891 13.91 -24.68 -8.02
CA LEU A 891 13.41 -24.45 -9.37
C LEU A 891 12.28 -25.43 -9.66
N GLN A 892 11.08 -24.92 -9.92
CA GLN A 892 9.90 -25.70 -10.28
C GLN A 892 9.75 -25.80 -11.79
N PHE A 893 10.15 -24.75 -12.51
CA PHE A 893 10.06 -24.71 -13.97
C PHE A 893 11.24 -25.42 -14.64
N THR A 894 11.33 -26.74 -14.46
CA THR A 894 12.40 -27.57 -15.02
C THR A 894 12.06 -28.16 -16.39
N GLU A 895 10.78 -28.22 -16.75
CA GLU A 895 10.32 -28.74 -18.04
C GLU A 895 9.73 -27.60 -18.87
N LEU A 896 10.44 -27.19 -19.90
CA LEU A 896 9.96 -26.20 -20.87
C LEU A 896 9.52 -26.90 -22.17
N LYS A 897 8.62 -26.27 -22.91
CA LYS A 897 8.15 -26.76 -24.21
C LYS A 897 8.28 -25.70 -25.27
N VAL A 898 8.93 -26.05 -26.38
CA VAL A 898 9.05 -25.19 -27.58
C VAL A 898 8.20 -25.71 -28.73
N VAL A 899 7.80 -24.81 -29.63
CA VAL A 899 7.02 -25.12 -30.85
C VAL A 899 7.57 -24.38 -32.05
N GLY A 900 7.44 -24.96 -33.23
CA GLY A 900 7.86 -24.32 -34.47
C GLY A 900 9.26 -24.71 -34.95
N LEU A 901 9.80 -25.83 -34.47
CA LEU A 901 11.08 -26.40 -34.93
C LEU A 901 11.14 -26.68 -36.44
N HIS A 902 9.98 -26.76 -37.11
CA HIS A 902 9.86 -26.95 -38.55
C HIS A 902 9.86 -25.64 -39.35
N PHE A 903 9.82 -24.48 -38.71
CA PHE A 903 9.86 -23.19 -39.39
C PHE A 903 11.31 -22.77 -39.70
N PRO A 904 11.52 -21.93 -40.73
CA PRO A 904 12.84 -21.40 -41.07
C PRO A 904 13.53 -20.58 -39.97
N THR A 905 12.77 -20.14 -38.96
CA THR A 905 13.31 -19.44 -37.78
C THR A 905 14.16 -20.34 -36.87
N ASN A 906 14.07 -21.66 -37.02
CA ASN A 906 14.97 -22.61 -36.36
C ASN A 906 16.31 -22.71 -37.12
N GLU A 907 17.36 -22.13 -36.55
CA GLU A 907 18.70 -22.07 -37.15
C GLU A 907 19.46 -23.41 -37.04
N HIS A 908 18.93 -24.40 -36.33
CA HIS A 908 19.46 -25.76 -36.26
C HIS A 908 18.87 -26.70 -37.33
N GLY A 909 17.95 -26.20 -38.16
CA GLY A 909 17.34 -26.95 -39.26
C GLY A 909 16.69 -28.27 -38.80
N ASN A 910 16.95 -29.37 -39.51
CA ASN A 910 16.33 -30.68 -39.27
C ASN A 910 17.06 -31.54 -38.21
N LYS A 911 17.89 -30.96 -37.34
CA LYS A 911 18.59 -31.69 -36.28
C LYS A 911 17.60 -32.48 -35.41
N GLN A 912 17.89 -33.76 -35.19
CA GLN A 912 17.07 -34.67 -34.39
C GLN A 912 17.58 -34.67 -32.94
N TRP A 913 16.98 -33.84 -32.10
CA TRP A 913 17.32 -33.74 -30.67
C TRP A 913 16.84 -34.99 -29.92
N ARG A 914 17.76 -35.73 -29.29
CA ARG A 914 17.52 -37.03 -28.63
C ARG A 914 17.84 -37.02 -27.13
N GLY A 915 17.96 -35.84 -26.53
CA GLY A 915 18.31 -35.63 -25.14
C GLY A 915 19.76 -35.23 -24.91
N GLU A 916 20.51 -34.84 -25.95
CA GLU A 916 21.83 -34.26 -25.76
C GLU A 916 21.77 -33.01 -24.87
N GLU A 917 22.78 -32.87 -24.02
CA GLU A 917 22.95 -31.73 -23.13
C GLU A 917 23.61 -30.58 -23.87
N VAL A 918 22.98 -29.42 -23.81
CA VAL A 918 23.44 -28.21 -24.51
C VAL A 918 23.28 -26.96 -23.67
N ASP A 919 24.10 -25.96 -23.96
CA ASP A 919 23.99 -24.63 -23.37
C ASP A 919 22.85 -23.84 -24.04
N CYS A 920 21.92 -23.40 -23.21
CA CYS A 920 20.70 -22.72 -23.59
C CYS A 920 20.62 -21.30 -23.01
N GLU A 921 19.88 -20.44 -23.68
CA GLU A 921 19.53 -19.10 -23.19
C GLU A 921 18.06 -18.77 -23.52
N ILE A 922 17.33 -18.17 -22.57
CA ILE A 922 16.03 -17.55 -22.87
C ILE A 922 16.29 -16.19 -23.51
N ALA A 923 15.79 -15.96 -24.72
CA ALA A 923 15.89 -14.67 -25.40
C ALA A 923 14.54 -14.20 -25.96
N LEU A 924 14.46 -12.93 -26.34
CA LEU A 924 13.38 -12.42 -27.18
C LEU A 924 13.79 -12.48 -28.64
N HIS A 925 12.84 -12.82 -29.51
CA HIS A 925 13.05 -12.80 -30.95
C HIS A 925 11.75 -12.43 -31.68
N PRO A 926 11.79 -11.51 -32.67
CA PRO A 926 10.62 -11.18 -33.47
C PRO A 926 10.24 -12.36 -34.38
N ILE A 927 8.98 -12.79 -34.33
CA ILE A 927 8.44 -13.87 -35.17
C ILE A 927 7.17 -13.34 -35.86
N PRO A 928 7.03 -13.50 -37.18
CA PRO A 928 5.82 -13.07 -37.89
C PRO A 928 4.60 -13.88 -37.42
N ASP A 929 3.51 -13.17 -37.15
CA ASP A 929 2.21 -13.76 -36.88
C ASP A 929 1.52 -14.24 -38.19
N LYS A 930 0.24 -14.62 -38.11
CA LYS A 930 -0.52 -15.05 -39.29
C LYS A 930 -0.79 -13.92 -40.30
N SER A 931 -0.73 -12.66 -39.88
CA SER A 931 -0.90 -11.48 -40.72
C SER A 931 0.41 -10.98 -41.34
N GLY A 932 1.56 -11.51 -40.89
CA GLY A 932 2.89 -11.10 -41.29
C GLY A 932 3.49 -10.00 -40.41
N GLN A 933 2.77 -9.55 -39.37
CA GLN A 933 3.27 -8.60 -38.39
C GLN A 933 4.25 -9.28 -37.44
N LEU A 934 5.41 -8.66 -37.19
CA LEU A 934 6.41 -9.19 -36.26
C LEU A 934 5.95 -9.02 -34.81
N GLU A 935 5.91 -10.11 -34.07
CA GLU A 935 5.61 -10.16 -32.63
C GLU A 935 6.85 -10.67 -31.88
N GLU A 936 7.29 -9.97 -30.83
CA GLU A 936 8.38 -10.46 -29.99
C GLU A 936 7.92 -11.68 -29.17
N LYS A 937 8.61 -12.81 -29.34
CA LYS A 937 8.35 -14.05 -28.59
C LYS A 937 9.53 -14.46 -27.75
N ARG A 938 9.27 -15.06 -26.60
CA ARG A 938 10.29 -15.76 -25.82
C ARG A 938 10.67 -17.04 -26.54
N ILE A 939 11.95 -17.14 -26.87
CA ILE A 939 12.55 -18.28 -27.55
C ILE A 939 13.65 -18.89 -26.70
N ILE A 940 14.02 -20.12 -27.03
CA ILE A 940 15.25 -20.75 -26.54
C ILE A 940 16.32 -20.60 -27.61
N LYS A 941 17.47 -20.05 -27.25
CA LYS A 941 18.70 -20.17 -28.03
C LYS A 941 19.48 -21.37 -27.53
N VAL A 942 20.12 -22.08 -28.45
CA VAL A 942 21.09 -23.13 -28.16
C VAL A 942 22.38 -22.72 -28.86
N GLU A 943 23.47 -22.59 -28.11
CA GLU A 943 24.78 -22.16 -28.64
C GLU A 943 24.69 -20.85 -29.47
N ASN A 944 24.01 -19.84 -28.92
CA ASN A 944 23.71 -18.53 -29.55
C ASN A 944 22.80 -18.55 -30.79
N LYS A 945 22.32 -19.71 -31.24
CA LYS A 945 21.40 -19.87 -32.37
C LYS A 945 19.98 -20.12 -31.91
N VAL A 946 18.99 -19.53 -32.58
CA VAL A 946 17.56 -19.68 -32.29
C VAL A 946 17.11 -21.11 -32.55
N LEU A 947 16.54 -21.75 -31.53
CA LEU A 947 15.91 -23.06 -31.64
C LEU A 947 14.44 -22.94 -32.03
N ALA A 948 13.63 -22.33 -31.15
CA ALA A 948 12.18 -22.17 -31.33
C ALA A 948 11.55 -21.32 -30.20
N PRO A 949 10.38 -20.71 -30.43
CA PRO A 949 9.58 -20.08 -29.38
C PRO A 949 9.02 -21.09 -28.37
N LEU A 950 8.90 -20.64 -27.12
CA LEU A 950 8.15 -21.35 -26.10
C LEU A 950 6.67 -21.47 -26.50
N THR A 951 6.04 -22.59 -26.17
CA THR A 951 4.60 -22.73 -26.34
C THR A 951 3.86 -21.83 -25.37
N ASN A 952 2.64 -21.42 -25.70
CA ASN A 952 1.83 -20.56 -24.82
C ASN A 952 1.55 -21.18 -23.44
N GLU A 953 1.63 -22.52 -23.31
CA GLU A 953 1.43 -23.24 -22.04
C GLU A 953 2.71 -23.48 -21.26
N SER A 954 3.87 -23.35 -21.90
CA SER A 954 5.12 -23.64 -21.24
C SER A 954 5.33 -22.62 -20.11
N PRO A 955 5.81 -23.05 -18.93
CA PRO A 955 6.44 -22.11 -18.03
C PRO A 955 7.62 -21.45 -18.74
N ALA A 956 8.03 -20.30 -18.21
CA ALA A 956 9.14 -19.53 -18.74
C ALA A 956 10.00 -19.01 -17.58
N MET A 957 11.30 -18.87 -17.86
CA MET A 957 12.22 -18.13 -17.01
C MET A 957 12.40 -16.71 -17.57
N ALA A 958 13.06 -15.85 -16.79
CA ALA A 958 13.36 -14.48 -17.19
C ALA A 958 14.23 -14.44 -18.47
N VAL A 959 14.00 -13.43 -19.30
CA VAL A 959 14.83 -13.20 -20.50
C VAL A 959 16.28 -12.93 -20.09
N GLY A 960 17.24 -13.55 -20.80
CA GLY A 960 18.67 -13.53 -20.49
C GLY A 960 19.13 -14.66 -19.54
N THR A 961 18.21 -15.52 -19.07
CA THR A 961 18.58 -16.68 -18.25
C THR A 961 19.35 -17.68 -19.08
N LYS A 962 20.54 -18.07 -18.61
CA LYS A 962 21.40 -19.11 -19.21
C LYS A 962 21.35 -20.38 -18.38
N PHE A 963 21.37 -21.55 -19.02
CA PHE A 963 21.25 -22.84 -18.35
C PHE A 963 21.66 -23.98 -19.27
N LYS A 964 21.97 -25.14 -18.71
CA LYS A 964 22.11 -26.38 -19.47
C LYS A 964 20.78 -27.13 -19.51
N ALA A 965 20.47 -27.75 -20.64
CA ALA A 965 19.28 -28.56 -20.77
C ALA A 965 19.47 -29.74 -21.72
N SER A 966 18.68 -30.80 -21.50
CA SER A 966 18.49 -31.89 -22.44
C SER A 966 17.30 -31.61 -23.34
N ILE A 967 17.47 -31.65 -24.66
CA ILE A 967 16.40 -31.37 -25.62
C ILE A 967 15.89 -32.67 -26.24
N LEU A 968 14.59 -32.94 -26.09
CA LEU A 968 13.91 -34.10 -26.63
C LEU A 968 12.84 -33.66 -27.64
N ALA A 969 13.14 -33.81 -28.93
CA ALA A 969 12.17 -33.53 -29.97
C ALA A 969 11.04 -34.58 -29.95
N GLU A 970 9.78 -34.11 -30.07
CA GLU A 970 8.66 -35.04 -30.23
C GLU A 970 8.79 -35.81 -31.56
N PRO A 971 8.25 -37.05 -31.66
CA PRO A 971 8.27 -37.80 -32.90
C PRO A 971 7.67 -37.00 -34.06
N SER A 972 8.33 -37.06 -35.20
CA SER A 972 7.88 -36.36 -36.41
C SER A 972 6.45 -36.76 -36.78
N SER A 973 5.60 -35.78 -37.08
CA SER A 973 4.23 -36.02 -37.52
C SER A 973 4.10 -36.36 -39.02
N GLY A 974 5.22 -36.37 -39.74
CA GLY A 974 5.26 -36.52 -41.19
C GLY A 974 6.57 -37.08 -41.75
N VAL A 975 6.55 -37.39 -43.04
CA VAL A 975 7.68 -37.88 -43.82
C VAL A 975 7.77 -37.07 -45.11
N ILE A 976 8.97 -36.67 -45.49
CA ILE A 976 9.29 -36.11 -46.80
C ILE A 976 9.78 -37.26 -47.67
N ALA A 977 9.11 -37.45 -48.80
CA ALA A 977 9.50 -38.37 -49.85
C ALA A 977 10.19 -37.60 -50.98
N THR A 978 11.48 -37.80 -51.14
CA THR A 978 12.28 -37.14 -52.17
C THR A 978 12.57 -38.10 -53.32
N THR A 979 12.05 -37.80 -54.50
CA THR A 979 12.32 -38.58 -55.72
C THR A 979 13.78 -38.46 -56.17
N PRO A 980 14.32 -39.39 -56.97
CA PRO A 980 15.67 -39.30 -57.54
C PRO A 980 15.94 -38.02 -58.34
N LYS A 981 14.89 -37.38 -58.88
CA LYS A 981 14.97 -36.11 -59.61
C LYS A 981 14.88 -34.87 -58.71
N GLY A 982 14.86 -35.04 -57.39
CA GLY A 982 14.84 -33.94 -56.41
C GLY A 982 13.44 -33.41 -56.04
N ASN A 983 12.36 -33.89 -56.66
CA ASN A 983 11.00 -33.49 -56.26
C ASN A 983 10.65 -34.05 -54.88
N THR A 984 10.05 -33.24 -54.02
CA THR A 984 9.66 -33.60 -52.65
C THR A 984 8.15 -33.66 -52.48
N LEU A 985 7.65 -34.70 -51.82
CA LEU A 985 6.25 -34.83 -51.42
C LEU A 985 6.18 -35.01 -49.90
N LYS A 986 5.31 -34.25 -49.24
CA LYS A 986 5.15 -34.30 -47.79
C LYS A 986 3.92 -35.12 -47.40
N ILE A 987 4.17 -36.08 -46.52
CA ILE A 987 3.21 -37.09 -46.07
C ILE A 987 2.98 -36.84 -44.58
N GLY A 988 1.77 -36.43 -44.21
CA GLY A 988 1.38 -36.18 -42.83
C GLY A 988 0.65 -37.35 -42.17
N GLN A 989 0.27 -37.14 -40.90
CA GLN A 989 -0.57 -38.06 -40.12
C GLN A 989 0.05 -39.44 -39.87
N ILE A 990 1.37 -39.61 -40.01
CA ILE A 990 2.07 -40.89 -39.84
C ILE A 990 1.71 -41.57 -38.51
N LYS A 991 1.51 -40.77 -37.45
CA LYS A 991 1.12 -41.22 -36.10
C LYS A 991 -0.17 -42.06 -36.05
N ASN A 992 -1.05 -41.90 -37.03
CA ASN A 992 -2.34 -42.60 -37.11
C ASN A 992 -2.25 -43.95 -37.86
N PHE A 993 -1.09 -44.29 -38.43
CA PHE A 993 -0.95 -45.45 -39.31
C PHE A 993 0.17 -46.42 -38.88
N ALA A 994 0.45 -47.42 -39.71
CA ALA A 994 1.29 -48.57 -39.38
C ALA A 994 2.73 -48.19 -38.98
N TYR A 995 3.26 -47.11 -39.55
CA TYR A 995 4.65 -46.68 -39.37
C TYR A 995 4.83 -45.60 -38.28
N ARG A 996 3.87 -45.44 -37.36
CA ARG A 996 3.86 -44.42 -36.30
C ARG A 996 5.10 -44.37 -35.38
N LYS A 997 5.86 -45.47 -35.27
CA LYS A 997 7.10 -45.56 -34.46
C LYS A 997 8.38 -45.63 -35.30
N HIS A 998 8.26 -45.62 -36.64
CA HIS A 998 9.39 -45.79 -37.53
C HIS A 998 10.10 -44.45 -37.80
N SER A 999 11.43 -44.45 -37.79
CA SER A 999 12.25 -43.26 -38.04
C SER A 999 12.94 -43.37 -39.39
N TRP A 1000 12.63 -42.44 -40.30
CA TRP A 1000 13.13 -42.43 -41.67
C TRP A 1000 14.40 -41.57 -41.80
N GLN A 1001 15.48 -42.15 -42.31
CA GLN A 1001 16.80 -41.52 -42.46
C GLN A 1001 17.30 -41.53 -43.91
N GLY A 1002 16.46 -41.12 -44.86
CA GLY A 1002 16.81 -41.07 -46.28
C GLY A 1002 16.81 -42.43 -46.98
N GLN A 1003 16.17 -43.43 -46.36
CA GLN A 1003 16.04 -44.78 -46.91
C GLN A 1003 15.20 -44.75 -48.18
N GLU A 1004 15.67 -45.43 -49.22
CA GLU A 1004 14.94 -45.53 -50.48
C GLU A 1004 13.78 -46.51 -50.34
N ALA A 1005 12.58 -46.08 -50.71
CA ALA A 1005 11.37 -46.87 -50.57
C ALA A 1005 10.43 -46.65 -51.76
N LYS A 1006 9.69 -47.70 -52.13
CA LYS A 1006 8.67 -47.64 -53.17
C LYS A 1006 7.33 -47.32 -52.53
N ILE A 1007 6.88 -46.08 -52.66
CA ILE A 1007 5.61 -45.62 -52.11
C ILE A 1007 4.53 -45.55 -53.20
N ASN A 1008 3.28 -45.79 -52.82
CA ASN A 1008 2.12 -45.67 -53.70
C ASN A 1008 1.11 -44.66 -53.13
N ILE A 1009 0.71 -43.69 -53.95
CA ILE A 1009 -0.18 -42.57 -53.58
C ILE A 1009 -1.49 -42.72 -54.34
N ALA A 1010 -2.61 -42.97 -53.66
CA ALA A 1010 -3.91 -43.15 -54.30
C ALA A 1010 -5.00 -42.34 -53.60
N LEU A 1011 -6.01 -41.89 -54.36
CA LEU A 1011 -7.22 -41.32 -53.79
C LEU A 1011 -8.13 -42.44 -53.29
N VAL A 1012 -8.31 -42.53 -51.97
CA VAL A 1012 -9.12 -43.56 -51.32
C VAL A 1012 -10.33 -42.91 -50.65
N ASN A 1013 -11.52 -43.50 -50.80
CA ASN A 1013 -12.73 -42.99 -50.17
C ASN A 1013 -12.77 -43.38 -48.68
N ASN A 1014 -12.94 -42.40 -47.79
CA ASN A 1014 -12.89 -42.62 -46.34
C ASN A 1014 -14.27 -42.87 -45.69
N GLY A 1015 -15.31 -43.11 -46.48
CA GLY A 1015 -16.68 -43.35 -45.98
C GLY A 1015 -17.42 -42.10 -45.48
N ARG A 1016 -16.80 -40.90 -45.52
CA ARG A 1016 -17.39 -39.61 -45.15
C ARG A 1016 -17.55 -38.65 -46.35
N GLY A 1017 -17.60 -39.19 -47.57
CA GLY A 1017 -17.84 -38.41 -48.79
C GLY A 1017 -16.64 -37.62 -49.34
N ARG A 1018 -15.43 -37.76 -48.77
CA ARG A 1018 -14.22 -37.07 -49.25
C ARG A 1018 -13.10 -38.08 -49.52
N ALA A 1019 -12.62 -38.13 -50.77
CA ALA A 1019 -11.45 -38.92 -51.12
C ALA A 1019 -10.18 -38.32 -50.48
N ILE A 1020 -9.40 -39.15 -49.80
CA ILE A 1020 -8.12 -38.76 -49.18
C ILE A 1020 -6.95 -39.31 -50.00
N PRO A 1021 -5.88 -38.52 -50.21
CA PRO A 1021 -4.67 -38.99 -50.89
C PRO A 1021 -3.82 -39.85 -49.93
N LEU A 1022 -4.16 -41.14 -49.82
CA LEU A 1022 -3.48 -42.07 -48.93
C LEU A 1022 -2.16 -42.52 -49.57
N VAL A 1023 -1.08 -42.43 -48.80
CA VAL A 1023 0.23 -42.95 -49.16
C VAL A 1023 0.44 -44.29 -48.46
N THR A 1024 0.83 -45.30 -49.24
CA THR A 1024 1.09 -46.66 -48.78
C THR A 1024 2.54 -47.05 -49.06
N LEU A 1025 3.10 -47.86 -48.17
CA LEU A 1025 4.41 -48.48 -48.28
C LEU A 1025 4.24 -49.96 -47.96
N ASP A 1026 4.76 -50.85 -48.80
CA ASP A 1026 4.63 -52.32 -48.66
C ASP A 1026 3.18 -52.78 -48.41
N GLY A 1027 2.21 -52.12 -49.06
CA GLY A 1027 0.77 -52.40 -48.90
C GLY A 1027 0.13 -51.85 -47.62
N ASN A 1028 0.90 -51.31 -46.68
CA ASN A 1028 0.40 -50.70 -45.45
C ASN A 1028 0.29 -49.18 -45.58
N ALA A 1029 -0.69 -48.58 -44.90
CA ALA A 1029 -0.82 -47.12 -44.86
C ALA A 1029 0.39 -46.49 -44.15
N LEU A 1030 1.07 -45.57 -44.85
CA LEU A 1030 2.15 -44.76 -44.32
C LEU A 1030 1.60 -43.46 -43.74
N GLY A 1031 0.75 -42.76 -44.48
CA GLY A 1031 0.20 -41.46 -44.08
C GLY A 1031 -0.70 -40.86 -45.16
N VAL A 1032 -1.11 -39.62 -44.96
CA VAL A 1032 -1.93 -38.87 -45.93
C VAL A 1032 -1.07 -37.76 -46.53
N LEU A 1033 -1.11 -37.60 -47.85
CA LEU A 1033 -0.40 -36.53 -48.53
C LEU A 1033 -0.89 -35.16 -48.01
N ASP A 1034 0.03 -34.22 -47.78
CA ASP A 1034 -0.37 -32.88 -47.34
C ASP A 1034 -1.03 -32.07 -48.48
N LYS A 1035 -1.69 -30.96 -48.13
CA LYS A 1035 -2.52 -30.19 -49.06
C LYS A 1035 -1.71 -29.60 -50.23
N GLU A 1036 -0.47 -29.17 -49.98
CA GLU A 1036 0.38 -28.56 -51.00
C GLU A 1036 0.92 -29.61 -51.97
N SER A 1037 1.36 -30.75 -51.44
CA SER A 1037 1.77 -31.92 -52.23
C SER A 1037 0.60 -32.50 -53.03
N GLU A 1038 -0.61 -32.49 -52.46
CA GLU A 1038 -1.85 -32.89 -53.14
C GLU A 1038 -2.17 -31.97 -54.30
N MET A 1039 -2.13 -30.65 -54.11
CA MET A 1039 -2.32 -29.68 -55.20
C MET A 1039 -1.26 -29.85 -56.29
N ASN A 1040 0.02 -29.98 -55.90
CA ASN A 1040 1.13 -30.19 -56.83
C ASN A 1040 0.96 -31.44 -57.71
N LEU A 1041 0.44 -32.54 -57.16
CA LEU A 1041 0.16 -33.75 -57.94
C LEU A 1041 -1.12 -33.61 -58.76
N LYS A 1042 -2.16 -32.91 -58.26
CA LYS A 1042 -3.41 -32.65 -58.98
C LYS A 1042 -3.20 -31.77 -60.21
N GLU A 1043 -2.47 -30.67 -60.09
CA GLU A 1043 -2.17 -29.74 -61.19
C GLU A 1043 -1.40 -30.43 -62.33
N ARG A 1044 -0.66 -31.49 -62.01
CA ARG A 1044 0.10 -32.30 -62.98
C ARG A 1044 -0.64 -33.56 -63.44
N ASN A 1045 -1.92 -33.75 -63.04
CA ASN A 1045 -2.73 -34.94 -63.32
C ASN A 1045 -2.11 -36.27 -62.85
N LEU A 1046 -1.30 -36.24 -61.78
CA LEU A 1046 -0.59 -37.41 -61.25
C LEU A 1046 -1.31 -38.09 -60.06
N LEU A 1047 -2.44 -37.55 -59.60
CA LEU A 1047 -3.20 -38.09 -58.48
C LEU A 1047 -4.55 -38.67 -58.95
N SER A 1048 -4.75 -39.98 -58.81
CA SER A 1048 -5.99 -40.67 -59.22
C SER A 1048 -6.30 -41.87 -58.33
N ALA A 1049 -7.46 -42.51 -58.55
CA ALA A 1049 -7.84 -43.75 -57.87
C ALA A 1049 -6.98 -44.97 -58.30
N LYS A 1050 -6.31 -44.93 -59.46
CA LYS A 1050 -5.43 -46.01 -59.93
C LYS A 1050 -4.10 -46.07 -59.18
N GLY A 1051 -3.76 -45.03 -58.42
CA GLY A 1051 -2.52 -44.93 -57.65
C GLY A 1051 -1.30 -44.50 -58.48
N LEU A 1052 -0.43 -43.70 -57.88
CA LEU A 1052 0.88 -43.31 -58.40
C LEU A 1052 1.95 -44.00 -57.58
N THR A 1053 2.70 -44.91 -58.20
CA THR A 1053 3.83 -45.57 -57.57
C THR A 1053 5.14 -44.89 -57.96
N LEU A 1054 5.94 -44.53 -56.97
CA LEU A 1054 7.23 -43.89 -57.18
C LEU A 1054 8.26 -44.35 -56.14
N VAL A 1055 9.52 -44.36 -56.56
CA VAL A 1055 10.65 -44.61 -55.66
C VAL A 1055 11.09 -43.25 -55.10
N ALA A 1056 11.18 -43.16 -53.77
CA ALA A 1056 11.60 -41.95 -53.09
C ALA A 1056 12.44 -42.28 -51.86
N ARG A 1057 13.40 -41.40 -51.55
CA ARG A 1057 14.09 -41.41 -50.27
C ARG A 1057 13.19 -40.79 -49.22
N LEU A 1058 12.86 -41.57 -48.19
CA LEU A 1058 12.01 -41.16 -47.10
C LEU A 1058 12.86 -40.59 -45.96
N SER A 1059 12.56 -39.37 -45.54
CA SER A 1059 13.17 -38.71 -44.40
C SER A 1059 12.08 -38.13 -43.51
N ASN A 1060 12.22 -38.21 -42.19
CA ASN A 1060 11.26 -37.56 -41.28
C ASN A 1060 11.12 -36.07 -41.60
N THR A 1061 9.91 -35.52 -41.52
CA THR A 1061 9.77 -34.06 -41.43
C THR A 1061 10.42 -33.55 -40.14
N PRO A 1062 10.94 -32.31 -40.07
CA PRO A 1062 11.32 -31.74 -38.78
C PRO A 1062 10.17 -31.82 -37.78
N SER A 1063 10.52 -32.10 -36.51
CA SER A 1063 9.54 -32.16 -35.42
C SER A 1063 8.84 -30.81 -35.27
N THR A 1064 7.60 -30.83 -34.78
CA THR A 1064 6.85 -29.59 -34.54
C THR A 1064 7.22 -28.97 -33.19
N THR A 1065 7.47 -29.81 -32.18
CA THR A 1065 7.68 -29.43 -30.78
C THR A 1065 8.85 -30.21 -30.18
N ALA A 1066 9.44 -29.67 -29.12
CA ALA A 1066 10.41 -30.37 -28.28
C ALA A 1066 10.18 -30.02 -26.81
N GLN A 1067 10.51 -30.98 -25.95
CA GLN A 1067 10.69 -30.75 -24.52
C GLN A 1067 12.13 -30.34 -24.26
N VAL A 1068 12.31 -29.38 -23.35
CA VAL A 1068 13.61 -28.89 -22.90
C VAL A 1068 13.66 -29.08 -21.39
N ILE A 1069 14.46 -30.05 -20.96
CA ILE A 1069 14.60 -30.46 -19.55
C ILE A 1069 15.81 -29.71 -18.99
N VAL A 1070 15.54 -28.69 -18.18
CA VAL A 1070 16.53 -27.81 -17.57
C VAL A 1070 17.26 -28.54 -16.44
N LYS A 1071 18.58 -28.34 -16.35
CA LYS A 1071 19.39 -28.71 -15.18
C LYS A 1071 19.42 -27.59 -14.15
N PRO A 1072 18.69 -27.71 -13.02
CA PRO A 1072 18.50 -26.60 -12.09
C PRO A 1072 19.78 -25.96 -11.56
N GLU A 1073 20.80 -26.77 -11.28
CA GLU A 1073 22.09 -26.35 -10.73
C GLU A 1073 22.94 -25.52 -11.69
N THR A 1074 22.56 -25.47 -12.97
CA THR A 1074 23.29 -24.72 -14.02
C THR A 1074 22.63 -23.39 -14.37
N VAL A 1075 21.47 -23.09 -13.78
CA VAL A 1075 20.70 -21.90 -14.12
C VAL A 1075 21.39 -20.65 -13.58
N LEU A 1076 21.63 -19.70 -14.46
CA LEU A 1076 22.26 -18.42 -14.18
C LEU A 1076 21.36 -17.29 -14.70
N TYR A 1077 20.83 -16.51 -13.77
CA TYR A 1077 19.90 -15.42 -14.08
C TYR A 1077 20.63 -14.13 -14.50
N PRO A 1078 20.01 -13.28 -15.33
CA PRO A 1078 20.63 -12.04 -15.82
C PRO A 1078 20.99 -11.06 -14.70
N TRP A 1079 20.26 -11.06 -13.59
CA TRP A 1079 20.58 -10.20 -12.44
C TRP A 1079 21.76 -10.71 -11.61
N GLN A 1080 21.94 -12.03 -11.51
CA GLN A 1080 23.10 -12.63 -10.84
C GLN A 1080 24.39 -12.32 -11.62
N GLN A 1081 24.33 -12.36 -12.95
CA GLN A 1081 25.43 -11.95 -13.82
C GLN A 1081 25.80 -10.48 -13.58
N ARG A 1082 24.81 -9.58 -13.63
CA ARG A 1082 25.02 -8.15 -13.38
C ARG A 1082 25.59 -7.87 -11.98
N GLU A 1083 25.14 -8.60 -10.96
CA GLU A 1083 25.67 -8.46 -9.59
C GLU A 1083 27.12 -8.94 -9.50
N LEU A 1084 27.45 -10.07 -10.11
CA LEU A 1084 28.81 -10.59 -10.17
C LEU A 1084 29.74 -9.60 -10.91
N GLU A 1085 29.29 -9.05 -12.03
CA GLU A 1085 30.02 -8.01 -12.78
C GLU A 1085 30.24 -6.76 -11.94
N LYS A 1086 29.22 -6.28 -11.21
CA LYS A 1086 29.35 -5.15 -10.29
C LYS A 1086 30.34 -5.43 -9.16
N GLN A 1087 30.29 -6.61 -8.55
CA GLN A 1087 31.23 -7.02 -7.51
C GLN A 1087 32.66 -7.10 -8.05
N MET A 1088 32.84 -7.63 -9.26
CA MET A 1088 34.13 -7.66 -9.94
C MET A 1088 34.64 -6.24 -10.23
N GLU A 1089 33.80 -5.34 -10.71
CA GLU A 1089 34.20 -3.96 -11.01
C GLU A 1089 34.47 -3.15 -9.73
N ALA A 1090 33.71 -3.37 -8.65
CA ALA A 1090 34.00 -2.80 -7.34
C ALA A 1090 35.36 -3.28 -6.78
N LYS A 1091 35.64 -4.58 -6.87
CA LYS A 1091 36.96 -5.14 -6.52
C LYS A 1091 38.06 -4.52 -7.38
N ARG A 1092 37.86 -4.38 -8.69
CA ARG A 1092 38.80 -3.68 -9.58
C ARG A 1092 39.04 -2.24 -9.15
N GLY A 1093 38.00 -1.52 -8.70
CA GLY A 1093 38.13 -0.17 -8.15
C GLY A 1093 39.03 -0.11 -6.91
N VAL A 1094 38.90 -1.07 -5.98
CA VAL A 1094 39.79 -1.16 -4.80
C VAL A 1094 41.24 -1.42 -5.22
N TYR A 1095 41.48 -2.40 -6.09
CA TYR A 1095 42.83 -2.69 -6.59
C TYR A 1095 43.42 -1.53 -7.39
N ARG A 1096 42.57 -0.74 -8.06
CA ARG A 1096 42.99 0.47 -8.75
C ARG A 1096 43.46 1.54 -7.78
N GLN A 1097 42.74 1.78 -6.68
CA GLN A 1097 43.16 2.74 -5.66
C GLN A 1097 44.50 2.31 -5.03
N GLN A 1098 44.68 1.01 -4.78
CA GLN A 1098 45.96 0.47 -4.31
C GLN A 1098 47.09 0.70 -5.33
N TYR A 1099 46.85 0.40 -6.61
CA TYR A 1099 47.81 0.69 -7.68
C TYR A 1099 48.18 2.17 -7.72
N GLU A 1100 47.20 3.08 -7.66
CA GLU A 1100 47.42 4.53 -7.69
C GLU A 1100 48.21 5.04 -6.48
N ALA A 1101 47.98 4.46 -5.30
CA ALA A 1101 48.75 4.76 -4.10
C ALA A 1101 50.23 4.39 -4.29
N TYR A 1102 50.52 3.15 -4.71
CA TYR A 1102 51.90 2.73 -4.99
C TYR A 1102 52.53 3.53 -6.11
N ALA A 1103 51.81 3.79 -7.21
CA ALA A 1103 52.33 4.56 -8.34
C ALA A 1103 52.63 6.02 -7.94
N SER A 1104 51.82 6.60 -7.05
CA SER A 1104 52.07 7.94 -6.49
C SER A 1104 53.34 7.96 -5.64
N ASP A 1105 53.57 6.95 -4.81
CA ASP A 1105 54.78 6.85 -4.00
C ASP A 1105 56.04 6.64 -4.86
N VAL A 1106 55.93 5.85 -5.93
CA VAL A 1106 56.99 5.73 -6.95
C VAL A 1106 57.27 7.09 -7.61
N GLY A 1107 56.22 7.85 -7.96
CA GLY A 1107 56.35 9.16 -8.61
C GLY A 1107 56.94 10.26 -7.71
N ARG A 1108 56.81 10.14 -6.38
CA ARG A 1108 57.46 11.04 -5.41
C ARG A 1108 58.96 10.79 -5.28
N ASN A 1109 59.45 9.64 -5.72
CA ASN A 1109 60.87 9.35 -5.73
C ASN A 1109 61.57 10.11 -6.88
N SER A 1110 62.33 11.14 -6.53
CA SER A 1110 63.05 12.01 -7.49
C SER A 1110 63.95 11.25 -8.48
N SER A 1111 64.45 10.04 -8.14
CA SER A 1111 65.26 9.21 -9.04
C SER A 1111 64.46 8.46 -10.10
N LEU A 1112 63.13 8.43 -9.99
CA LEU A 1112 62.21 7.76 -10.92
C LEU A 1112 61.24 8.77 -11.58
N ALA A 1113 61.47 10.07 -11.40
CA ALA A 1113 60.72 11.12 -12.08
C ALA A 1113 60.91 11.02 -13.60
N GLY A 1114 59.81 10.79 -14.34
CA GLY A 1114 59.83 10.59 -15.79
C GLY A 1114 60.11 9.15 -16.25
N ALA A 1115 60.06 8.17 -15.33
CA ALA A 1115 60.16 6.75 -15.67
C ALA A 1115 59.09 6.32 -16.69
N SER A 1116 59.44 5.35 -17.55
CA SER A 1116 58.47 4.77 -18.49
C SER A 1116 57.32 4.06 -17.75
N PRO A 1117 56.10 4.00 -18.32
CA PRO A 1117 54.96 3.33 -17.69
C PRO A 1117 55.26 1.89 -17.24
N HIS A 1118 56.04 1.17 -18.05
CA HIS A 1118 56.53 -0.17 -17.71
C HIS A 1118 57.41 -0.19 -16.44
N LEU A 1119 58.32 0.77 -16.30
CA LEU A 1119 59.20 0.83 -15.12
C LEU A 1119 58.43 1.22 -13.85
N ILE A 1120 57.37 2.03 -13.99
CA ILE A 1120 56.43 2.33 -12.91
C ILE A 1120 55.72 1.05 -12.47
N ASP A 1121 55.18 0.26 -13.40
CA ASP A 1121 54.51 -1.01 -13.07
C ASP A 1121 55.43 -2.00 -12.34
N VAL A 1122 56.70 -2.09 -12.74
CA VAL A 1122 57.71 -2.93 -12.06
C VAL A 1122 57.98 -2.46 -10.63
N GLU A 1123 58.08 -1.15 -10.41
CA GLU A 1123 58.32 -0.61 -9.07
C GLU A 1123 57.08 -0.68 -8.17
N VAL A 1124 55.88 -0.49 -8.73
CA VAL A 1124 54.61 -0.76 -8.06
C VAL A 1124 54.51 -2.22 -7.63
N ALA A 1125 54.87 -3.15 -8.52
CA ALA A 1125 54.92 -4.56 -8.18
C ALA A 1125 55.88 -4.83 -7.01
N ARG A 1126 57.05 -4.17 -7.00
CA ARG A 1126 58.05 -4.32 -5.94
C ARG A 1126 57.52 -3.85 -4.58
N LEU A 1127 56.89 -2.67 -4.54
CA LEU A 1127 56.28 -2.13 -3.32
C LEU A 1127 55.12 -3.02 -2.85
N ALA A 1128 54.23 -3.41 -3.77
CA ALA A 1128 53.12 -4.29 -3.43
C ALA A 1128 53.59 -5.67 -2.92
N TYR A 1129 54.67 -6.24 -3.47
CA TYR A 1129 55.27 -7.46 -2.93
C TYR A 1129 55.85 -7.28 -1.53
N ALA A 1130 56.43 -6.12 -1.22
CA ALA A 1130 56.96 -5.82 0.10
C ALA A 1130 55.83 -5.70 1.15
N ASP A 1131 54.67 -5.20 0.74
CA ASP A 1131 53.53 -4.98 1.63
C ASP A 1131 52.67 -6.25 1.82
N THR A 1132 52.38 -7.00 0.74
CA THR A 1132 51.42 -8.12 0.83
C THR A 1132 52.08 -9.50 0.87
N GLY A 1133 53.26 -9.66 0.26
CA GLY A 1133 53.91 -10.96 0.08
C GLY A 1133 53.16 -11.96 -0.84
N ASP A 1134 51.97 -11.62 -1.35
CA ASP A 1134 51.12 -12.51 -2.16
C ASP A 1134 51.23 -12.18 -3.67
N SER A 1135 51.78 -13.13 -4.42
CA SER A 1135 51.92 -13.02 -5.88
C SER A 1135 50.58 -12.93 -6.62
N HIS A 1136 49.49 -13.48 -6.08
CA HIS A 1136 48.17 -13.39 -6.68
C HIS A 1136 47.56 -12.00 -6.47
N GLU A 1137 47.72 -11.43 -5.28
CA GLU A 1137 47.26 -10.07 -4.97
C GLU A 1137 48.02 -9.03 -5.79
N VAL A 1138 49.35 -9.14 -5.89
CA VAL A 1138 50.17 -8.27 -6.75
C VAL A 1138 49.77 -8.38 -8.22
N ALA A 1139 49.48 -9.59 -8.72
CA ALA A 1139 48.99 -9.75 -10.09
C ALA A 1139 47.65 -9.05 -10.31
N THR A 1140 46.79 -9.05 -9.29
CA THR A 1140 45.48 -8.42 -9.35
C THR A 1140 45.58 -6.89 -9.31
N ILE A 1141 46.48 -6.33 -8.50
CA ILE A 1141 46.82 -4.90 -8.50
C ILE A 1141 47.35 -4.47 -9.88
N LEU A 1142 48.33 -5.20 -10.42
CA LEU A 1142 48.92 -4.91 -11.74
C LEU A 1142 47.93 -5.06 -12.90
N SER A 1143 46.89 -5.88 -12.74
CA SER A 1143 45.80 -5.96 -13.72
C SER A 1143 45.03 -4.64 -13.88
N GLN A 1144 45.19 -3.70 -12.94
CA GLN A 1144 44.59 -2.36 -12.95
C GLN A 1144 45.60 -1.25 -13.31
N SER A 1145 46.81 -1.61 -13.77
CA SER A 1145 47.79 -0.66 -14.33
C SER A 1145 47.22 0.13 -15.50
N ASP A 1146 47.79 1.31 -15.75
CA ASP A 1146 47.35 2.17 -16.85
C ASP A 1146 47.51 1.47 -18.21
N GLN A 1147 48.60 0.70 -18.38
CA GLN A 1147 48.87 -0.09 -19.58
C GLN A 1147 47.78 -1.15 -19.83
N VAL A 1148 47.44 -1.96 -18.82
CA VAL A 1148 46.43 -3.02 -18.96
C VAL A 1148 45.02 -2.44 -19.16
N ARG A 1149 44.71 -1.29 -18.54
CA ARG A 1149 43.43 -0.59 -18.74
C ARG A 1149 43.31 0.00 -20.15
N GLN A 1150 44.38 0.55 -20.72
CA GLN A 1150 44.40 1.02 -22.10
C GLN A 1150 44.10 -0.13 -23.08
N TRP A 1151 44.71 -1.30 -22.88
CA TRP A 1151 44.40 -2.49 -23.68
C TRP A 1151 42.94 -2.92 -23.54
N ARG A 1152 42.41 -2.95 -22.31
CA ARG A 1152 41.00 -3.27 -22.07
C ARG A 1152 40.04 -2.31 -22.79
N ALA A 1153 40.38 -1.01 -22.83
CA ALA A 1153 39.59 -0.01 -23.55
C ALA A 1153 39.64 -0.17 -25.09
N SER A 1154 40.70 -0.81 -25.62
CA SER A 1154 40.88 -1.05 -27.05
C SER A 1154 40.23 -2.34 -27.58
N VAL A 1155 39.73 -3.22 -26.70
CA VAL A 1155 39.08 -4.50 -27.08
C VAL A 1155 37.98 -4.32 -28.13
N PRO A 1156 37.04 -3.35 -28.04
CA PRO A 1156 35.99 -3.22 -29.04
C PRO A 1156 36.50 -2.91 -30.47
N ASN A 1157 37.73 -2.41 -30.60
CA ASN A 1157 38.25 -1.82 -31.82
C ASN A 1157 39.44 -2.58 -32.45
N ALA A 1158 40.09 -3.50 -31.72
CA ALA A 1158 41.34 -4.11 -32.19
C ALA A 1158 41.66 -5.55 -31.71
N LEU A 1159 41.01 -6.08 -30.66
CA LEU A 1159 41.37 -7.37 -30.04
C LEU A 1159 40.13 -8.15 -29.60
N SER A 1160 40.13 -9.48 -29.75
CA SER A 1160 39.12 -10.31 -29.08
C SER A 1160 39.33 -10.31 -27.55
N TRP A 1161 38.27 -10.64 -26.80
CA TRP A 1161 38.36 -10.69 -25.34
C TRP A 1161 39.41 -11.70 -24.86
N ASP A 1162 39.53 -12.84 -25.54
CA ASP A 1162 40.51 -13.88 -25.22
C ASP A 1162 41.95 -13.44 -25.51
N GLU A 1163 42.19 -12.72 -26.61
CA GLU A 1163 43.50 -12.15 -26.92
C GLU A 1163 43.92 -11.09 -25.89
N TYR A 1164 43.00 -10.21 -25.48
CA TYR A 1164 43.25 -9.25 -24.41
C TYR A 1164 43.62 -9.95 -23.09
N VAL A 1165 42.86 -10.97 -22.68
CA VAL A 1165 43.11 -11.70 -21.43
C VAL A 1165 44.48 -12.35 -21.44
N ASN A 1166 44.88 -12.94 -22.57
CA ASN A 1166 46.20 -13.56 -22.72
C ASN A 1166 47.32 -12.51 -22.68
N GLN A 1167 47.18 -11.42 -23.43
CA GLN A 1167 48.15 -10.32 -23.45
C GLN A 1167 48.34 -9.69 -22.05
N ALA A 1168 47.24 -9.42 -21.34
CA ALA A 1168 47.29 -8.88 -19.99
C ALA A 1168 47.99 -9.83 -19.01
N LYS A 1169 47.71 -11.14 -19.08
CA LYS A 1169 48.36 -12.14 -18.23
C LYS A 1169 49.85 -12.25 -18.49
N GLU A 1170 50.27 -12.24 -19.75
CA GLU A 1170 51.69 -12.27 -20.12
C GLU A 1170 52.42 -11.03 -19.61
N TYR A 1171 51.84 -9.84 -19.79
CA TYR A 1171 52.40 -8.61 -19.27
C TYR A 1171 52.56 -8.61 -17.75
N VAL A 1172 51.51 -8.99 -17.02
CA VAL A 1172 51.56 -9.05 -15.56
C VAL A 1172 52.63 -10.02 -15.08
N ARG A 1173 52.75 -11.22 -15.69
CA ARG A 1173 53.80 -12.19 -15.35
C ARG A 1173 55.20 -11.64 -15.61
N TYR A 1174 55.38 -10.92 -16.72
CA TYR A 1174 56.64 -10.29 -17.06
C TYR A 1174 57.02 -9.22 -16.03
N VAL A 1175 56.11 -8.30 -15.70
CA VAL A 1175 56.32 -7.25 -14.69
C VAL A 1175 56.64 -7.87 -13.32
N GLN A 1176 55.93 -8.91 -12.91
CA GLN A 1176 56.21 -9.62 -11.66
C GLN A 1176 57.59 -10.28 -11.63
N SER A 1177 58.05 -10.82 -12.77
CA SER A 1177 59.38 -11.43 -12.89
C SER A 1177 60.47 -10.37 -12.82
N ALA A 1178 60.32 -9.27 -13.56
CA ALA A 1178 61.23 -8.13 -13.53
C ALA A 1178 61.33 -7.49 -12.14
N ALA A 1179 60.22 -7.39 -11.40
CA ALA A 1179 60.21 -6.87 -10.04
C ALA A 1179 60.98 -7.77 -9.05
N LYS A 1180 60.88 -9.10 -9.20
CA LYS A 1180 61.65 -10.07 -8.40
C LYS A 1180 63.14 -10.01 -8.71
N GLU A 1181 63.51 -9.94 -9.99
CA GLU A 1181 64.91 -9.79 -10.41
C GLU A 1181 65.53 -8.49 -9.88
N ARG A 1182 64.78 -7.38 -9.94
CA ARG A 1182 65.22 -6.09 -9.42
C ARG A 1182 65.34 -6.08 -7.90
N SER A 1183 64.44 -6.77 -7.19
CA SER A 1183 64.53 -6.95 -5.73
C SER A 1183 65.80 -7.73 -5.34
N ASN A 1184 66.19 -8.73 -6.14
CA ASN A 1184 67.41 -9.50 -5.92
C ASN A 1184 68.68 -8.69 -6.20
N GLN A 1185 68.67 -7.78 -7.19
CA GLN A 1185 69.81 -6.87 -7.47
C GLN A 1185 70.07 -5.88 -6.33
N VAL A 1186 69.03 -5.36 -5.67
CA VAL A 1186 69.18 -4.45 -4.51
C VAL A 1186 69.69 -5.20 -3.26
N SER A 1187 69.52 -6.53 -3.19
CA SER A 1187 70.06 -7.35 -2.09
C SER A 1187 71.57 -7.67 -2.21
N PHE A 1188 72.16 -7.54 -3.41
CA PHE A 1188 73.59 -7.76 -3.65
C PHE A 1188 74.45 -6.50 -3.50
N GLU A 1189 73.83 -5.31 -3.44
CA GLU A 1189 74.51 -4.02 -3.22
C GLU A 1189 74.39 -3.50 -1.76
N ARG A 1190 73.91 -4.32 -0.82
CA ARG A 1190 73.89 -4.02 0.62
C ARG A 1190 74.95 -4.75 1.40
#